data_AF-A0A1G0Z4Q4-F1
#
_entry.id   AF-A0A1G0Z4Q4-F1
#
_cell.length_a   1.000
_cell.length_b   1.000
_cell.length_c   1.000
_cell.angle_alpha   90.00
_cell.angle_beta   90.00
_cell.angle_gamma   90.00
#
_symmetry.space_group_name_H-M   'P 1'
#
loop_
_entity.id
_entity.type
_entity.pdbx_description
1 polymer ?
#
loop_
_entity_poly.entity_id
_entity_poly.type
_entity_poly.pdbx_seq_one_letter_code
_entity_poly.pdbx_strand_id
1 'polypeptide(L)'
;MKITTDESKTGTLLSGSKFLHPKLLLRSFMASVIGISIPFIQDNVYAENDPMLIEITSGQGRILKADKSEVGKEDNADSAQILARFRLEKMTMKDHVIHYQNTKDVNFEFSMIYDVINEAPIMLTSQKGLGYEWYGWQLGYEPEWLLYNYSSPRISQVYARERIDLSQKGVFESVIPVYASDQVRGAPLVKGIHGVAGLFYLYYILDAKSDKYLDASPLKNDPWMKLAQIDGIGKNLTFTLANLQSYSLRIDDFKGNWKAGGEFHMRIKLKDADGDEFNIPRADVSVKCVANGQTRPIPIEAVFDENGIPQNYYRGKLPDDAVADELSFEARVSCLSPDGRKETVITKVFKKGDGATEKMSEPRILLSGVEKKLPSANKETRALYSVDVNTKESIDTLIKNLNDANFNVVIPAIWPSPDGVRLRRADNSELLNYLVERAHKSGLEVHPYYSVMNLKRAKDIMAQFGSLNPDGTRNNFACCHRPDFRKWVSAKLVEAVSKYNLDGINLDFIRTQSARCFCDYCKTAFKQEFGKDIADGNSDDWISWQEKGMREVVACISSSIKKVKPQAIVSAYCLVPQKRGGQRGWQWLNSGIIDVMMQSAYANDTFLRVGYVGAAMAKAENKDNLYPCLGVHSKPQLRVREPARLQEDIILMRQLGAKGIVLFCDHIMTDEHFRMLKEGPFAEKARPFFQKNLFFMSSPNLKKNRKTKMKKSKFSVGYGVSDITPSIGEFCSFRLSPNKRSLGVHDNLYAHALYLGNSRDEMILVSVDCVALPDVTVMKIKQAVREIIPLTEAQILLAATHTHNGAETIGEEPYVDNSLQIERILRGVTDAVSFAIENKFEARAAWGNADLPGIAKNRFAARIGSDITKVDSRADFLKIEDADGNYKGIFWHFAAHPTTCMKAGYMNSADYYGVANKLVMEKLGGFCFFFNGACGNINPELGKRSFERSEHFGREIAEKLIPEIPIVETSADIDLKSDITEISIPLTSKKPDISSVPSRDEILEYFKNISSLEILPDEYEKHWLRYQSCRTAWWRHKLIDILKEKDSENIKVAAHKIGDTFILTVPGEIFIEFQFELQNAFPSYRAMIFGYSNGYCGYIPDAASFEFDTYETIPTLFHKAGKNAGAEIVKKGVTLIHKLSQK
;
A
#
# COMPACT_ATOMS: atom_id res chain seq x y z
N MET A 1 -44.20 50.48 -4.51
CA MET A 1 -44.40 51.94 -4.35
C MET A 1 -43.83 52.65 -5.58
N LYS A 2 -44.41 53.77 -6.01
CA LYS A 2 -43.79 54.66 -7.03
C LYS A 2 -42.84 55.62 -6.32
N ILE A 3 -41.60 55.73 -6.80
CA ILE A 3 -40.75 56.92 -6.62
C ILE A 3 -40.11 57.21 -7.98
N THR A 4 -40.02 58.49 -8.34
CA THR A 4 -39.59 59.00 -9.65
C THR A 4 -38.39 59.94 -9.50
N THR A 5 -37.79 60.34 -10.63
CA THR A 5 -36.78 61.41 -10.82
C THR A 5 -35.37 61.11 -10.26
N ASP A 6 -34.26 61.57 -10.86
CA ASP A 6 -34.11 62.48 -12.02
C ASP A 6 -32.84 62.17 -12.85
N GLU A 7 -32.82 62.56 -14.12
CA GLU A 7 -31.64 62.48 -15.01
C GLU A 7 -30.94 63.83 -15.12
N SER A 8 -29.69 63.97 -14.63
CA SER A 8 -28.76 64.98 -15.19
C SER A 8 -27.29 64.74 -14.85
N LYS A 9 -26.40 65.20 -15.76
CA LYS A 9 -24.91 65.20 -15.71
C LYS A 9 -24.26 63.84 -16.04
N THR A 10 -24.17 63.42 -17.31
CA THR A 10 -23.32 63.93 -18.44
C THR A 10 -21.80 63.86 -18.18
N GLY A 11 -21.08 63.21 -19.12
CA GLY A 11 -19.63 63.00 -19.09
C GLY A 11 -19.18 62.04 -20.21
N THR A 12 -18.90 62.58 -21.39
CA THR A 12 -18.91 61.87 -22.69
C THR A 12 -17.54 61.32 -23.15
N LEU A 13 -17.54 60.20 -23.90
CA LEU A 13 -16.70 59.84 -25.09
C LEU A 13 -16.45 58.31 -25.11
N LEU A 14 -17.05 57.44 -25.96
CA LEU A 14 -17.15 57.29 -27.43
C LEU A 14 -15.92 56.74 -28.18
N SER A 15 -16.21 55.75 -29.04
CA SER A 15 -15.40 55.06 -30.08
C SER A 15 -14.48 53.90 -29.64
N GLY A 16 -14.53 52.70 -30.25
CA GLY A 16 -15.57 52.20 -31.15
C GLY A 16 -15.35 50.81 -31.78
N SER A 17 -16.12 49.80 -31.31
CA SER A 17 -16.64 48.64 -32.09
C SER A 17 -15.63 47.53 -32.50
N LYS A 18 -15.94 46.23 -32.67
CA LYS A 18 -17.16 45.35 -32.58
C LYS A 18 -16.68 43.99 -31.97
N PHE A 19 -17.46 43.01 -31.53
CA PHE A 19 -18.90 42.69 -31.50
C PHE A 19 -19.23 42.01 -30.14
N LEU A 20 -20.52 41.95 -29.74
CA LEU A 20 -20.97 41.05 -28.66
C LEU A 20 -22.47 40.69 -28.81
N HIS A 21 -22.85 39.48 -28.36
CA HIS A 21 -24.16 38.86 -28.67
C HIS A 21 -25.26 39.25 -27.64
N PRO A 22 -26.53 39.51 -28.02
CA PRO A 22 -27.49 40.23 -27.15
C PRO A 22 -28.07 39.51 -25.92
N LYS A 23 -27.57 38.32 -25.51
CA LYS A 23 -28.15 37.54 -24.40
C LYS A 23 -27.50 37.78 -23.02
N LEU A 24 -26.48 38.63 -22.93
CA LEU A 24 -25.72 38.87 -21.68
C LEU A 24 -26.19 40.08 -20.86
N LEU A 25 -26.91 41.03 -21.43
CA LEU A 25 -27.33 42.27 -20.75
C LEU A 25 -28.57 42.13 -19.85
N LEU A 26 -29.37 41.07 -20.01
CA LEU A 26 -30.63 40.92 -19.25
C LEU A 26 -30.45 40.29 -17.86
N ARG A 27 -29.33 39.60 -17.59
CA ARG A 27 -29.09 38.92 -16.29
C ARG A 27 -28.45 39.83 -15.24
N SER A 28 -27.69 40.85 -15.65
CA SER A 28 -26.97 41.73 -14.72
C SER A 28 -27.81 42.85 -14.13
N PHE A 29 -29.05 43.06 -14.58
CA PHE A 29 -29.91 44.17 -14.16
C PHE A 29 -30.94 43.81 -13.06
N MET A 30 -31.17 42.52 -12.78
CA MET A 30 -32.11 42.09 -11.72
C MET A 30 -31.46 41.81 -10.36
N ALA A 31 -30.13 41.87 -10.25
CA ALA A 31 -29.40 41.48 -9.04
C ALA A 31 -29.13 42.63 -8.03
N SER A 32 -29.49 43.88 -8.35
CA SER A 32 -28.97 45.08 -7.67
C SER A 32 -30.02 46.02 -7.07
N VAL A 33 -31.31 45.66 -7.04
CA VAL A 33 -32.41 46.59 -6.67
C VAL A 33 -33.14 46.25 -5.35
N ILE A 34 -32.98 45.06 -4.78
CA ILE A 34 -33.57 44.73 -3.45
C ILE A 34 -32.53 44.09 -2.53
N GLY A 35 -31.77 44.93 -1.84
CA GLY A 35 -30.97 44.52 -0.69
C GLY A 35 -31.83 44.47 0.57
N ILE A 36 -32.37 43.30 0.92
CA ILE A 36 -32.85 42.99 2.27
C ILE A 36 -32.32 41.61 2.65
N SER A 37 -31.56 41.55 3.74
CA SER A 37 -31.10 40.30 4.36
C SER A 37 -32.20 39.73 5.25
N ILE A 38 -32.84 38.63 4.85
CA ILE A 38 -33.55 37.72 5.76
C ILE A 38 -33.13 36.29 5.37
N PRO A 39 -32.63 35.47 6.32
CA PRO A 39 -32.28 34.09 6.01
C PRO A 39 -33.55 33.26 5.88
N PHE A 40 -33.76 32.60 4.74
CA PHE A 40 -34.64 31.44 4.70
C PHE A 40 -33.94 30.25 5.35
N ILE A 41 -34.00 30.25 6.68
CA ILE A 41 -33.94 29.03 7.48
C ILE A 41 -35.12 28.17 7.02
N GLN A 42 -34.83 27.13 6.25
CA GLN A 42 -35.64 25.93 6.26
C GLN A 42 -34.80 24.81 6.84
N ASP A 43 -34.87 24.73 8.16
CA ASP A 43 -34.55 23.53 8.92
C ASP A 43 -35.28 22.34 8.29
N ASN A 44 -34.54 21.53 7.55
CA ASN A 44 -34.89 20.13 7.35
C ASN A 44 -34.08 19.34 8.37
N VAL A 45 -34.35 19.64 9.66
CA VAL A 45 -34.27 18.63 10.70
C VAL A 45 -35.22 17.54 10.25
N TYR A 46 -34.71 16.32 10.06
CA TYR A 46 -35.58 15.17 9.89
C TYR A 46 -36.31 15.02 11.24
N ALA A 47 -37.62 15.25 11.26
CA ALA A 47 -38.39 15.06 12.48
C ALA A 47 -38.24 13.61 12.94
N GLU A 48 -37.98 13.40 14.24
CA GLU A 48 -37.42 12.15 14.81
C GLU A 48 -38.26 10.87 14.61
N ASN A 49 -39.43 10.95 13.94
CA ASN A 49 -40.39 9.85 13.81
C ASN A 49 -41.12 9.79 12.45
N ASP A 50 -40.71 10.53 11.41
CA ASP A 50 -41.48 10.56 10.14
C ASP A 50 -41.04 9.43 9.17
N PRO A 51 -41.90 8.43 8.89
CA PRO A 51 -41.50 7.20 8.21
C PRO A 51 -41.31 7.37 6.69
N MET A 52 -40.25 6.78 6.14
CA MET A 52 -39.75 7.13 4.81
C MET A 52 -40.57 6.48 3.68
N LEU A 53 -41.31 7.31 2.92
CA LEU A 53 -42.02 6.90 1.71
C LEU A 53 -41.06 6.62 0.54
N ILE A 54 -41.30 5.52 -0.17
CA ILE A 54 -40.49 4.96 -1.25
C ILE A 54 -41.40 4.68 -2.45
N GLU A 55 -41.00 5.10 -3.65
CA GLU A 55 -41.71 4.84 -4.91
C GLU A 55 -40.80 4.11 -5.91
N ILE A 56 -41.36 3.17 -6.67
CA ILE A 56 -40.67 2.41 -7.73
C ILE A 56 -41.34 2.74 -9.06
N THR A 57 -40.57 3.00 -10.13
CA THR A 57 -41.11 3.37 -11.44
C THR A 57 -40.57 2.52 -12.60
N SER A 58 -41.30 2.51 -13.73
CA SER A 58 -41.02 1.69 -14.91
C SER A 58 -39.91 2.21 -15.85
N GLY A 59 -39.27 3.34 -15.53
CA GLY A 59 -38.18 3.91 -16.33
C GLY A 59 -37.46 5.04 -15.61
N GLN A 60 -36.12 5.05 -15.68
CA GLN A 60 -35.17 5.96 -15.00
C GLN A 60 -35.75 6.76 -13.83
N GLY A 61 -36.17 6.03 -12.79
CA GLY A 61 -36.68 6.57 -11.54
C GLY A 61 -35.82 7.69 -10.95
N ARG A 62 -36.53 8.67 -10.41
CA ARG A 62 -36.08 9.74 -9.53
C ARG A 62 -37.05 9.77 -8.36
N ILE A 63 -36.56 9.83 -7.13
CA ILE A 63 -37.38 10.24 -5.99
C ILE A 63 -37.76 11.71 -6.16
N LEU A 64 -39.07 12.00 -6.08
CA LEU A 64 -39.59 13.35 -5.91
C LEU A 64 -39.86 13.60 -4.42
N LYS A 65 -39.31 14.69 -3.86
CA LYS A 65 -39.62 15.11 -2.49
C LYS A 65 -41.06 15.64 -2.44
N ALA A 66 -41.81 15.27 -1.42
CA ALA A 66 -43.03 15.97 -1.06
C ALA A 66 -42.69 17.31 -0.41
N ASP A 67 -42.59 18.37 -1.23
CA ASP A 67 -42.59 19.75 -0.74
C ASP A 67 -43.35 20.65 -1.73
N LYS A 68 -44.28 21.47 -1.23
CA LYS A 68 -45.23 22.23 -2.06
C LYS A 68 -44.72 23.64 -2.39
N SER A 69 -43.65 23.75 -3.18
CA SER A 69 -43.34 25.00 -3.89
C SER A 69 -42.31 24.82 -5.02
N GLU A 70 -42.49 25.60 -6.10
CA GLU A 70 -41.54 25.80 -7.22
C GLU A 70 -41.27 24.62 -8.17
N VAL A 71 -42.22 24.38 -9.08
CA VAL A 71 -41.97 23.70 -10.36
C VAL A 71 -41.41 24.73 -11.36
N GLY A 72 -40.21 24.50 -11.90
CA GLY A 72 -39.63 25.41 -12.89
C GLY A 72 -38.43 24.88 -13.68
N LYS A 73 -38.71 24.14 -14.78
CA LYS A 73 -37.88 23.94 -16.01
C LYS A 73 -36.43 23.40 -15.84
N GLU A 74 -35.92 22.49 -16.66
CA GLU A 74 -36.37 21.87 -17.93
C GLU A 74 -35.61 20.53 -18.09
N ASP A 75 -36.26 19.50 -18.66
CA ASP A 75 -35.74 18.41 -19.51
C ASP A 75 -36.55 17.10 -19.34
N ASN A 76 -37.45 16.87 -20.32
CA ASN A 76 -38.18 15.64 -20.71
C ASN A 76 -38.33 14.51 -19.67
N ALA A 77 -39.51 14.38 -19.05
CA ALA A 77 -39.81 13.33 -18.06
C ALA A 77 -41.29 12.84 -18.05
N ASP A 78 -41.93 12.69 -19.21
CA ASP A 78 -43.38 12.40 -19.34
C ASP A 78 -43.75 10.92 -19.64
N SER A 79 -43.04 9.91 -19.11
CA SER A 79 -43.39 8.50 -19.38
C SER A 79 -43.09 7.44 -18.31
N ALA A 80 -42.65 7.82 -17.10
CA ALA A 80 -42.39 6.85 -16.03
C ALA A 80 -43.69 6.49 -15.26
N GLN A 81 -44.14 5.24 -15.33
CA GLN A 81 -45.28 4.73 -14.57
C GLN A 81 -44.82 4.28 -13.18
N ILE A 82 -45.54 4.65 -12.12
CA ILE A 82 -45.29 4.11 -10.78
C ILE A 82 -45.74 2.65 -10.74
N LEU A 83 -44.82 1.76 -10.39
CA LEU A 83 -45.04 0.34 -10.20
C LEU A 83 -45.55 0.08 -8.77
N ALA A 84 -44.77 0.45 -7.75
CA ALA A 84 -45.12 0.20 -6.35
C ALA A 84 -44.76 1.37 -5.43
N ARG A 85 -45.38 1.40 -4.25
CA ARG A 85 -45.12 2.35 -3.17
C ARG A 85 -45.12 1.61 -1.85
N PHE A 86 -44.10 1.85 -1.05
CA PHE A 86 -44.06 1.38 0.34
C PHE A 86 -43.37 2.41 1.22
N ARG A 87 -43.42 2.19 2.52
CA ARG A 87 -42.88 3.10 3.53
C ARG A 87 -42.05 2.29 4.51
N LEU A 88 -40.83 2.74 4.78
CA LEU A 88 -39.95 2.14 5.78
C LEU A 88 -40.31 2.70 7.16
N GLU A 89 -40.84 1.85 8.04
CA GLU A 89 -41.28 2.21 9.39
C GLU A 89 -40.15 2.03 10.42
N LYS A 90 -39.43 0.90 10.36
CA LYS A 90 -38.34 0.60 11.32
C LYS A 90 -37.32 -0.38 10.76
N MET A 91 -36.06 -0.25 11.17
CA MET A 91 -35.07 -1.33 11.07
C MET A 91 -34.40 -1.54 12.43
N THR A 92 -34.09 -2.78 12.82
CA THR A 92 -33.48 -3.08 14.14
C THR A 92 -32.71 -4.40 14.15
N MET A 93 -31.51 -4.41 14.74
CA MET A 93 -30.77 -5.64 15.05
C MET A 93 -31.56 -6.52 16.02
N LYS A 94 -31.72 -7.82 15.70
CA LYS A 94 -32.43 -8.77 16.57
C LYS A 94 -31.69 -9.03 17.90
N ASP A 95 -30.38 -8.86 17.92
CA ASP A 95 -29.52 -9.15 19.07
C ASP A 95 -28.70 -7.94 19.51
N HIS A 96 -28.49 -7.83 20.83
CA HIS A 96 -27.67 -6.79 21.46
C HIS A 96 -26.19 -7.20 21.51
N VAL A 97 -25.92 -8.52 21.63
CA VAL A 97 -24.58 -9.11 21.60
C VAL A 97 -24.59 -10.35 20.70
N ILE A 98 -23.55 -10.53 19.88
CA ILE A 98 -23.39 -11.65 18.94
C ILE A 98 -22.03 -12.32 19.18
N HIS A 99 -22.00 -13.65 19.11
CA HIS A 99 -20.79 -14.44 19.34
C HIS A 99 -19.72 -14.22 18.27
N TYR A 100 -18.47 -14.09 18.70
CA TYR A 100 -17.28 -14.10 17.86
C TYR A 100 -16.11 -14.78 18.58
N GLN A 101 -15.44 -15.74 17.91
CA GLN A 101 -14.21 -16.38 18.38
C GLN A 101 -13.27 -16.68 17.19
N ASN A 102 -12.66 -15.64 16.61
CA ASN A 102 -11.71 -15.77 15.48
C ASN A 102 -12.26 -16.59 14.28
N THR A 103 -13.58 -16.67 14.12
CA THR A 103 -14.23 -17.33 13.00
C THR A 103 -14.11 -16.46 11.75
N LYS A 104 -13.97 -17.10 10.58
CA LYS A 104 -13.90 -16.39 9.29
C LYS A 104 -15.19 -15.63 9.00
N ASP A 105 -16.32 -16.24 9.36
CA ASP A 105 -17.65 -15.68 9.15
C ASP A 105 -18.38 -15.41 10.48
N VAL A 106 -19.25 -14.41 10.48
CA VAL A 106 -20.23 -14.12 11.55
C VAL A 106 -21.60 -13.91 10.92
N ASN A 107 -22.60 -14.61 11.45
CA ASN A 107 -23.98 -14.54 10.99
C ASN A 107 -24.83 -13.77 11.99
N PHE A 108 -25.70 -12.88 11.50
CA PHE A 108 -26.64 -12.13 12.33
C PHE A 108 -27.88 -11.70 11.54
N GLU A 109 -28.86 -11.15 12.24
CA GLU A 109 -30.16 -10.78 11.69
C GLU A 109 -30.54 -9.35 12.10
N PHE A 110 -31.13 -8.60 11.17
CA PHE A 110 -31.94 -7.43 11.50
C PHE A 110 -33.34 -7.58 10.90
N SER A 111 -34.35 -7.00 11.55
CA SER A 111 -35.67 -6.87 10.93
C SER A 111 -35.84 -5.53 10.26
N MET A 112 -36.70 -5.53 9.24
CA MET A 112 -37.21 -4.37 8.53
C MET A 112 -38.74 -4.41 8.59
N ILE A 113 -39.36 -3.39 9.19
CA ILE A 113 -40.82 -3.19 9.21
C ILE A 113 -41.15 -2.15 8.14
N TYR A 114 -42.11 -2.46 7.27
CA TYR A 114 -42.52 -1.61 6.16
C TYR A 114 -44.02 -1.70 5.87
N ASP A 115 -44.62 -0.58 5.47
CA ASP A 115 -46.03 -0.47 5.05
C ASP A 115 -46.12 -0.34 3.52
N VAL A 116 -46.70 -1.33 2.85
CA VAL A 116 -46.95 -1.32 1.40
C VAL A 116 -48.21 -0.52 1.12
N ILE A 117 -48.06 0.61 0.44
CA ILE A 117 -49.10 1.62 0.20
C ILE A 117 -49.83 1.36 -1.11
N ASN A 118 -49.11 0.98 -2.17
CA ASN A 118 -49.69 0.36 -3.36
C ASN A 118 -48.95 -0.93 -3.70
N GLU A 119 -49.73 -2.00 -3.86
CA GLU A 119 -49.24 -3.30 -4.24
C GLU A 119 -48.80 -3.35 -5.71
N ALA A 120 -47.82 -4.19 -6.00
CA ALA A 120 -47.42 -4.62 -7.33
C ALA A 120 -46.79 -6.01 -7.22
N PRO A 121 -46.91 -6.90 -8.20
CA PRO A 121 -46.46 -8.30 -8.11
C PRO A 121 -44.93 -8.44 -8.20
N ILE A 122 -44.21 -7.69 -7.37
CA ILE A 122 -42.76 -7.55 -7.38
C ILE A 122 -42.17 -7.80 -6.00
N MET A 123 -40.97 -8.35 -5.99
CA MET A 123 -40.15 -8.55 -4.81
C MET A 123 -38.80 -7.86 -5.01
N LEU A 124 -38.36 -7.10 -4.01
CA LEU A 124 -37.03 -6.50 -3.99
C LEU A 124 -36.03 -7.44 -3.33
N THR A 125 -34.88 -7.64 -3.98
CA THR A 125 -33.76 -8.39 -3.42
C THR A 125 -32.39 -7.89 -3.89
N SER A 126 -31.34 -8.17 -3.12
CA SER A 126 -29.94 -7.85 -3.41
C SER A 126 -29.15 -9.04 -4.01
N GLN A 127 -29.81 -10.15 -4.35
CA GLN A 127 -29.20 -11.48 -4.50
C GLN A 127 -28.31 -11.73 -5.76
N LYS A 128 -27.53 -10.75 -6.23
CA LYS A 128 -26.39 -10.99 -7.14
C LYS A 128 -25.14 -10.30 -6.60
N GLY A 129 -24.18 -11.10 -6.12
CA GLY A 129 -22.83 -10.64 -5.70
C GLY A 129 -21.93 -10.18 -6.85
N LEU A 130 -22.53 -9.67 -7.93
CA LEU A 130 -21.94 -9.17 -9.15
C LEU A 130 -22.47 -7.74 -9.37
N GLY A 131 -21.75 -6.73 -8.84
CA GLY A 131 -22.03 -5.33 -9.16
C GLY A 131 -22.00 -5.13 -10.67
N TYR A 132 -23.05 -4.54 -11.24
CA TYR A 132 -23.30 -4.48 -12.67
C TYR A 132 -22.87 -3.13 -13.25
N GLU A 133 -21.92 -3.17 -14.18
CA GLU A 133 -20.98 -2.05 -14.33
C GLU A 133 -21.40 -1.04 -15.42
N TRP A 134 -22.44 -0.23 -15.20
CA TRP A 134 -22.91 0.72 -16.23
C TRP A 134 -23.40 2.11 -15.76
N TYR A 135 -22.48 2.98 -15.32
CA TYR A 135 -22.30 4.34 -15.90
C TYR A 135 -21.03 5.00 -15.34
N GLY A 136 -20.37 5.82 -16.16
CA GLY A 136 -19.27 6.65 -15.68
C GLY A 136 -19.76 7.86 -14.89
N TRP A 137 -18.99 8.24 -13.87
CA TRP A 137 -19.20 9.29 -12.85
C TRP A 137 -19.84 8.82 -11.54
N GLN A 138 -19.08 9.01 -10.46
CA GLN A 138 -19.34 8.65 -9.06
C GLN A 138 -19.19 7.15 -8.73
N LEU A 139 -18.26 6.88 -7.81
CA LEU A 139 -18.09 5.65 -7.01
C LEU A 139 -18.45 4.32 -7.71
N GLY A 140 -17.44 3.67 -8.32
CA GLY A 140 -17.55 2.27 -8.78
C GLY A 140 -17.54 1.26 -7.63
N TYR A 141 -18.51 1.40 -6.71
CA TYR A 141 -18.84 0.52 -5.61
C TYR A 141 -20.34 0.25 -5.66
N GLU A 142 -20.71 -0.96 -6.05
CA GLU A 142 -22.04 -1.55 -5.88
C GLU A 142 -21.88 -2.81 -5.00
N PRO A 143 -22.94 -3.30 -4.35
CA PRO A 143 -23.58 -2.65 -3.21
C PRO A 143 -23.42 -3.55 -1.99
N GLU A 144 -22.68 -3.09 -0.99
CA GLU A 144 -22.28 -3.91 0.16
C GLU A 144 -22.62 -3.14 1.45
N TRP A 145 -23.34 -3.81 2.36
CA TRP A 145 -23.49 -3.31 3.72
C TRP A 145 -22.11 -3.30 4.40
N LEU A 146 -21.83 -2.27 5.17
CA LEU A 146 -20.55 -2.12 5.87
C LEU A 146 -20.78 -2.32 7.36
N LEU A 147 -19.93 -3.16 7.96
CA LEU A 147 -19.88 -3.38 9.41
C LEU A 147 -18.69 -2.60 9.96
N TYR A 148 -19.00 -1.57 10.72
CA TYR A 148 -18.04 -0.68 11.35
C TYR A 148 -17.75 -1.20 12.74
N ASN A 149 -16.47 -1.31 13.12
CA ASN A 149 -16.10 -1.46 14.53
C ASN A 149 -15.91 -0.05 15.11
N TYR A 150 -16.70 0.33 16.11
CA TYR A 150 -16.59 1.65 16.75
C TYR A 150 -15.35 1.81 17.62
N SER A 151 -14.61 0.72 17.88
CA SER A 151 -13.38 0.69 18.69
C SER A 151 -12.10 0.51 17.89
N SER A 152 -12.18 0.46 16.55
CA SER A 152 -11.06 0.15 15.67
C SER A 152 -11.27 0.77 14.28
N PRO A 153 -10.24 1.27 13.58
CA PRO A 153 -10.36 1.76 12.19
C PRO A 153 -10.72 0.69 11.14
N ARG A 154 -11.21 -0.47 11.57
CA ARG A 154 -11.57 -1.60 10.71
C ARG A 154 -13.02 -1.49 10.26
N ILE A 155 -13.21 -1.60 8.96
CA ILE A 155 -14.50 -1.89 8.35
C ILE A 155 -14.41 -3.28 7.73
N SER A 156 -15.40 -4.11 8.06
CA SER A 156 -15.66 -5.38 7.41
C SER A 156 -16.85 -5.22 6.46
N GLN A 157 -16.89 -6.02 5.40
CA GLN A 157 -18.02 -6.03 4.48
C GLN A 157 -19.00 -7.11 4.89
N VAL A 158 -20.30 -6.85 4.72
CA VAL A 158 -21.35 -7.82 5.02
C VAL A 158 -22.33 -7.92 3.87
N TYR A 159 -22.80 -9.14 3.66
CA TYR A 159 -23.72 -9.52 2.60
C TYR A 159 -25.07 -9.87 3.22
N ALA A 160 -26.12 -9.18 2.81
CA ALA A 160 -27.48 -9.42 3.23
C ALA A 160 -28.27 -10.18 2.15
N ARG A 161 -29.38 -10.81 2.52
CA ARG A 161 -30.37 -11.35 1.58
C ARG A 161 -31.76 -10.82 1.89
N GLU A 162 -32.00 -9.57 1.54
CA GLU A 162 -33.33 -8.97 1.62
C GLU A 162 -34.31 -9.69 0.68
N ARG A 163 -35.52 -9.93 1.18
CA ARG A 163 -36.73 -10.18 0.39
C ARG A 163 -37.81 -9.26 0.93
N ILE A 164 -38.09 -8.18 0.22
CA ILE A 164 -39.18 -7.24 0.53
C ILE A 164 -40.27 -7.53 -0.51
N ASP A 165 -41.37 -8.12 -0.07
CA ASP A 165 -42.50 -8.45 -0.94
C ASP A 165 -43.45 -7.26 -0.98
N LEU A 166 -43.72 -6.75 -2.19
CA LEU A 166 -44.62 -5.62 -2.42
C LEU A 166 -45.93 -6.06 -3.09
N SER A 167 -46.19 -7.37 -3.19
CA SER A 167 -47.34 -7.96 -3.88
C SER A 167 -48.66 -7.88 -3.11
N GLN A 168 -48.63 -7.44 -1.87
CA GLN A 168 -49.80 -7.26 -1.00
C GLN A 168 -49.71 -5.93 -0.27
N LYS A 169 -50.84 -5.25 -0.10
CA LYS A 169 -50.94 -4.01 0.67
C LYS A 169 -50.95 -4.27 2.18
N GLY A 170 -50.27 -3.43 2.98
CA GLY A 170 -50.28 -3.47 4.45
C GLY A 170 -48.89 -3.46 5.10
N VAL A 171 -48.85 -3.62 6.43
CA VAL A 171 -47.61 -3.61 7.22
C VAL A 171 -47.02 -5.02 7.34
N PHE A 172 -45.75 -5.17 6.99
CA PHE A 172 -45.01 -6.43 7.02
C PHE A 172 -43.68 -6.28 7.77
N GLU A 173 -43.18 -7.39 8.33
CA GLU A 173 -41.82 -7.51 8.85
C GLU A 173 -41.03 -8.51 7.99
N SER A 174 -39.88 -8.10 7.48
CA SER A 174 -38.90 -9.00 6.83
C SER A 174 -37.69 -9.17 7.76
N VAL A 175 -37.31 -10.42 8.03
CA VAL A 175 -36.07 -10.75 8.76
C VAL A 175 -34.98 -10.99 7.73
N ILE A 176 -33.91 -10.21 7.82
CA ILE A 176 -32.86 -10.14 6.81
C ILE A 176 -31.62 -10.84 7.38
N PRO A 177 -31.25 -12.03 6.88
CA PRO A 177 -30.04 -12.72 7.30
C PRO A 177 -28.81 -12.05 6.68
N VAL A 178 -27.79 -11.85 7.50
CA VAL A 178 -26.56 -11.16 7.16
C VAL A 178 -25.36 -12.06 7.45
N TYR A 179 -24.43 -12.08 6.49
CA TYR A 179 -23.19 -12.84 6.52
C TYR A 179 -22.02 -11.85 6.43
N ALA A 180 -21.22 -11.74 7.49
CA ALA A 180 -19.97 -10.97 7.51
C ALA A 180 -18.79 -11.92 7.32
N SER A 181 -17.83 -11.61 6.45
CA SER A 181 -16.67 -12.48 6.17
C SER A 181 -15.34 -11.69 6.22
N ASP A 182 -14.31 -12.30 6.79
CA ASP A 182 -13.02 -11.65 7.08
C ASP A 182 -12.07 -11.56 5.87
N GLN A 183 -12.08 -12.53 4.95
CA GLN A 183 -10.99 -12.70 3.96
C GLN A 183 -11.30 -12.20 2.54
N VAL A 184 -12.57 -12.11 2.13
CA VAL A 184 -12.88 -11.96 0.69
C VAL A 184 -12.67 -10.53 0.19
N ARG A 185 -12.99 -9.50 1.00
CA ARG A 185 -12.97 -8.08 0.56
C ARG A 185 -12.75 -7.00 1.65
N GLY A 186 -12.81 -7.34 2.94
CA GLY A 186 -12.77 -6.38 4.08
C GLY A 186 -11.51 -6.43 4.95
N ALA A 187 -11.51 -5.71 6.08
CA ALA A 187 -10.57 -5.96 7.17
C ALA A 187 -11.11 -7.08 8.09
N PRO A 188 -10.24 -7.91 8.72
CA PRO A 188 -10.72 -8.99 9.58
C PRO A 188 -11.52 -8.45 10.77
N LEU A 189 -12.64 -9.12 11.04
CA LEU A 189 -13.50 -8.91 12.21
C LEU A 189 -12.68 -8.95 13.50
N VAL A 190 -13.12 -8.23 14.53
CA VAL A 190 -12.53 -8.22 15.87
C VAL A 190 -13.64 -8.04 16.90
N LYS A 191 -13.41 -8.39 18.17
CA LYS A 191 -14.36 -8.11 19.26
C LYS A 191 -14.56 -6.59 19.47
N GLY A 192 -15.68 -6.22 20.09
CA GLY A 192 -16.03 -4.83 20.39
C GLY A 192 -17.38 -4.40 19.84
N ILE A 193 -17.64 -3.11 19.93
CA ILE A 193 -18.93 -2.49 19.58
C ILE A 193 -18.98 -2.24 18.07
N HIS A 194 -20.06 -2.64 17.41
CA HIS A 194 -20.22 -2.52 15.96
C HIS A 194 -21.54 -1.87 15.56
N GLY A 195 -21.56 -1.28 14.37
CA GLY A 195 -22.77 -0.83 13.71
C GLY A 195 -22.80 -1.25 12.25
N VAL A 196 -24.01 -1.46 11.71
CA VAL A 196 -24.25 -1.78 10.30
C VAL A 196 -24.74 -0.53 9.58
N ALA A 197 -24.08 -0.11 8.49
CA ALA A 197 -24.61 0.93 7.60
C ALA A 197 -24.34 0.60 6.12
N GLY A 198 -25.35 0.84 5.28
CA GLY A 198 -25.32 0.51 3.86
C GLY A 198 -25.33 1.72 2.93
N LEU A 199 -24.76 1.55 1.74
CA LEU A 199 -24.97 2.43 0.59
C LEU A 199 -26.05 1.81 -0.29
N PHE A 200 -27.26 2.39 -0.25
CA PHE A 200 -28.39 1.96 -1.06
C PHE A 200 -28.16 2.21 -2.57
N TYR A 201 -27.73 1.16 -3.27
CA TYR A 201 -27.90 1.03 -4.71
C TYR A 201 -28.27 -0.42 -5.02
N LEU A 202 -29.17 -0.63 -5.98
CA LEU A 202 -29.62 -1.91 -6.54
C LEU A 202 -30.33 -2.88 -5.60
N TYR A 203 -31.64 -2.67 -5.45
CA TYR A 203 -32.56 -3.82 -5.40
C TYR A 203 -32.83 -4.29 -6.84
N TYR A 204 -32.62 -5.58 -7.09
CA TYR A 204 -33.19 -6.25 -8.25
C TYR A 204 -34.69 -6.44 -8.04
N ILE A 205 -35.47 -6.18 -9.09
CA ILE A 205 -36.90 -6.42 -9.10
C ILE A 205 -37.13 -7.84 -9.66
N LEU A 206 -37.67 -8.72 -8.82
CA LEU A 206 -38.18 -10.03 -9.23
C LEU A 206 -39.70 -9.94 -9.39
N ASP A 207 -40.27 -10.71 -10.31
CA ASP A 207 -41.70 -11.04 -10.29
C ASP A 207 -41.98 -11.95 -9.09
N ALA A 208 -42.84 -11.50 -8.18
CA ALA A 208 -43.08 -12.16 -6.89
C ALA A 208 -43.73 -13.56 -7.01
N LYS A 209 -44.31 -13.91 -8.16
CA LYS A 209 -44.98 -15.20 -8.41
C LYS A 209 -44.07 -16.23 -9.08
N SER A 210 -43.08 -15.78 -9.85
CA SER A 210 -42.23 -16.64 -10.70
C SER A 210 -40.74 -16.58 -10.35
N ASP A 211 -40.33 -15.71 -9.42
CA ASP A 211 -38.93 -15.50 -8.98
C ASP A 211 -37.98 -15.12 -10.13
N LYS A 212 -38.54 -14.59 -11.24
CA LYS A 212 -37.81 -14.16 -12.44
C LYS A 212 -37.48 -12.67 -12.36
N TYR A 213 -36.25 -12.33 -12.77
CA TYR A 213 -35.80 -10.94 -12.89
C TYR A 213 -36.63 -10.18 -13.93
N LEU A 214 -37.17 -9.04 -13.53
CA LEU A 214 -37.71 -8.02 -14.43
C LEU A 214 -36.56 -7.11 -14.88
N ASP A 215 -36.55 -6.70 -16.14
CA ASP A 215 -35.46 -5.90 -16.73
C ASP A 215 -35.48 -4.46 -16.16
N ALA A 216 -34.69 -4.25 -15.10
CA ALA A 216 -34.58 -2.99 -14.38
C ALA A 216 -33.18 -2.39 -14.56
N SER A 217 -33.07 -1.38 -15.43
CA SER A 217 -31.85 -0.58 -15.56
C SER A 217 -31.60 0.26 -14.29
N PRO A 218 -30.36 0.31 -13.75
CA PRO A 218 -30.06 1.09 -12.54
C PRO A 218 -30.36 2.58 -12.67
N LEU A 219 -30.79 3.20 -11.57
CA LEU A 219 -31.19 4.60 -11.53
C LEU A 219 -29.99 5.55 -11.62
N LYS A 220 -30.06 6.51 -12.54
CA LYS A 220 -28.91 7.32 -12.93
C LYS A 220 -28.66 8.54 -12.03
N ASN A 221 -29.62 8.89 -11.17
CA ASN A 221 -29.53 9.91 -10.11
C ASN A 221 -30.61 9.62 -9.06
N ASP A 222 -30.26 9.15 -7.85
CA ASP A 222 -31.25 8.95 -6.78
C ASP A 222 -30.63 9.17 -5.38
N PRO A 223 -31.33 9.82 -4.42
CA PRO A 223 -30.75 10.42 -3.21
C PRO A 223 -30.58 9.48 -2.01
N TRP A 224 -30.64 8.17 -2.19
CA TRP A 224 -30.61 7.15 -1.12
C TRP A 224 -29.30 7.06 -0.30
N MET A 225 -28.34 7.94 -0.53
CA MET A 225 -27.04 8.07 0.16
C MET A 225 -27.14 8.46 1.66
N LYS A 226 -28.24 8.13 2.35
CA LYS A 226 -28.64 8.73 3.62
C LYS A 226 -29.14 7.78 4.71
N LEU A 227 -29.08 6.46 4.57
CA LEU A 227 -29.58 5.54 5.62
C LEU A 227 -28.97 5.81 7.01
N ALA A 228 -27.66 6.11 7.06
CA ALA A 228 -26.95 6.51 8.29
C ALA A 228 -27.31 7.92 8.80
N GLN A 229 -27.98 8.75 7.98
CA GLN A 229 -28.49 10.08 8.32
C GLN A 229 -30.00 10.09 8.59
N ILE A 230 -30.69 8.94 8.49
CA ILE A 230 -32.05 8.80 8.97
C ILE A 230 -31.95 8.54 10.48
N ASP A 231 -32.43 9.51 11.25
CA ASP A 231 -32.35 9.44 12.70
C ASP A 231 -33.04 8.17 13.24
N GLY A 232 -32.47 7.59 14.29
CA GLY A 232 -32.93 6.33 14.86
C GLY A 232 -32.50 5.03 14.13
N ILE A 233 -32.40 4.99 12.79
CA ILE A 233 -32.09 3.71 12.11
C ILE A 233 -30.67 3.22 12.40
N GLY A 234 -29.65 4.07 12.26
CA GLY A 234 -28.25 3.68 12.58
C GLY A 234 -28.07 3.26 14.05
N LYS A 235 -28.77 3.94 14.97
CA LYS A 235 -28.81 3.63 16.41
C LYS A 235 -29.35 2.22 16.66
N ASN A 236 -30.42 1.83 15.95
CA ASN A 236 -31.03 0.51 16.02
C ASN A 236 -30.23 -0.61 15.31
N LEU A 237 -29.27 -0.24 14.44
CA LEU A 237 -28.36 -1.16 13.75
C LEU A 237 -27.00 -1.37 14.46
N THR A 238 -26.94 -1.03 15.76
CA THR A 238 -25.75 -1.14 16.61
C THR A 238 -25.83 -2.33 17.58
N PHE A 239 -24.71 -3.05 17.77
CA PHE A 239 -24.58 -4.27 18.60
C PHE A 239 -23.13 -4.49 19.10
N THR A 240 -22.87 -5.58 19.84
CA THR A 240 -21.52 -5.94 20.35
C THR A 240 -21.08 -7.32 19.86
N LEU A 241 -19.82 -7.48 19.42
CA LEU A 241 -19.18 -8.78 19.18
C LEU A 241 -18.30 -9.18 20.36
N ALA A 242 -18.48 -10.40 20.89
CA ALA A 242 -17.75 -10.92 22.05
C ALA A 242 -17.70 -12.46 22.07
N ASN A 243 -16.76 -13.06 22.82
CA ASN A 243 -16.71 -14.51 22.96
C ASN A 243 -17.78 -15.02 23.96
N LEU A 244 -18.98 -15.30 23.44
CA LEU A 244 -20.14 -15.79 24.21
C LEU A 244 -20.11 -17.29 24.60
N GLN A 245 -18.97 -17.98 24.61
CA GLN A 245 -18.88 -19.36 25.15
C GLN A 245 -19.21 -19.43 26.65
N SER A 246 -18.85 -18.39 27.38
CA SER A 246 -19.32 -18.09 28.73
C SER A 246 -19.29 -16.57 28.89
N TYR A 247 -20.23 -15.99 29.64
CA TYR A 247 -20.27 -14.55 29.83
C TYR A 247 -21.05 -14.17 31.08
N SER A 248 -20.87 -12.92 31.52
CA SER A 248 -21.70 -12.30 32.57
C SER A 248 -22.10 -10.88 32.19
N LEU A 249 -23.27 -10.46 32.67
CA LEU A 249 -23.87 -9.16 32.38
C LEU A 249 -24.11 -8.40 33.69
N ARG A 250 -23.87 -7.08 33.69
CA ARG A 250 -24.15 -6.23 34.86
C ARG A 250 -24.47 -4.79 34.50
N ILE A 251 -25.17 -4.11 35.41
CA ILE A 251 -25.35 -2.65 35.42
C ILE A 251 -24.23 -2.04 36.30
N ASP A 252 -23.55 -1.01 35.80
CA ASP A 252 -22.32 -0.46 36.38
C ASP A 252 -22.15 1.06 36.09
N ASP A 253 -21.12 1.69 36.67
CA ASP A 253 -20.72 3.10 36.43
C ASP A 253 -21.89 4.12 36.52
N PHE A 254 -22.76 3.95 37.53
CA PHE A 254 -23.85 4.90 37.79
C PHE A 254 -23.31 6.22 38.38
N LYS A 255 -23.79 7.34 37.83
CA LYS A 255 -23.52 8.69 38.33
C LYS A 255 -24.80 9.52 38.28
N GLY A 256 -25.14 10.22 39.36
CA GLY A 256 -26.40 10.96 39.44
C GLY A 256 -26.30 12.28 40.20
N ASN A 257 -27.00 13.29 39.69
CA ASN A 257 -27.28 14.51 40.44
C ASN A 257 -28.60 14.32 41.21
N TRP A 258 -28.51 13.95 42.49
CA TRP A 258 -29.67 13.63 43.35
C TRP A 258 -30.45 14.86 43.82
N LYS A 259 -30.85 15.72 42.89
CA LYS A 259 -31.72 16.89 43.05
C LYS A 259 -32.96 16.72 42.18
N ALA A 260 -34.05 17.43 42.48
CA ALA A 260 -35.22 17.44 41.61
C ALA A 260 -34.82 17.94 40.21
N GLY A 261 -35.24 17.22 39.17
CA GLY A 261 -34.84 17.48 37.78
C GLY A 261 -33.38 17.18 37.43
N GLY A 262 -32.59 16.59 38.33
CA GLY A 262 -31.19 16.25 38.07
C GLY A 262 -31.03 15.05 37.12
N GLU A 263 -30.04 15.07 36.24
CA GLU A 263 -29.77 13.94 35.34
C GLU A 263 -28.95 12.84 36.05
N PHE A 264 -29.00 11.63 35.47
CA PHE A 264 -28.14 10.51 35.84
C PHE A 264 -27.71 9.71 34.61
N HIS A 265 -26.52 9.11 34.69
CA HIS A 265 -25.94 8.24 33.68
C HIS A 265 -25.63 6.86 34.25
N MET A 266 -25.69 5.80 33.43
CA MET A 266 -25.30 4.43 33.81
C MET A 266 -24.78 3.63 32.61
N ARG A 267 -24.13 2.49 32.85
CA ARG A 267 -23.64 1.58 31.80
C ARG A 267 -24.13 0.16 31.99
N ILE A 268 -24.35 -0.54 30.89
CA ILE A 268 -24.51 -2.00 30.85
C ILE A 268 -23.20 -2.58 30.35
N LYS A 269 -22.65 -3.56 31.08
CA LYS A 269 -21.40 -4.23 30.76
C LYS A 269 -21.60 -5.72 30.56
N LEU A 270 -20.89 -6.25 29.57
CA LEU A 270 -20.64 -7.65 29.32
C LEU A 270 -19.19 -7.97 29.71
N LYS A 271 -18.95 -9.09 30.40
CA LYS A 271 -17.64 -9.73 30.46
C LYS A 271 -17.72 -11.06 29.73
N ASP A 272 -16.83 -11.29 28.76
CA ASP A 272 -16.85 -12.46 27.88
C ASP A 272 -15.94 -13.62 28.36
N ALA A 273 -15.89 -14.72 27.59
CA ALA A 273 -15.18 -15.94 27.98
C ALA A 273 -13.65 -15.78 28.03
N ASP A 274 -13.10 -14.83 27.25
CA ASP A 274 -11.66 -14.54 27.26
C ASP A 274 -11.30 -13.58 28.42
N GLY A 275 -12.31 -13.05 29.11
CA GLY A 275 -12.18 -12.16 30.26
C GLY A 275 -12.26 -10.66 29.91
N ASP A 276 -12.50 -10.31 28.64
CA ASP A 276 -12.60 -8.92 28.20
C ASP A 276 -13.93 -8.29 28.61
N GLU A 277 -13.93 -6.98 28.90
CA GLU A 277 -15.15 -6.21 29.20
C GLU A 277 -15.58 -5.29 28.05
N PHE A 278 -16.86 -5.36 27.68
CA PHE A 278 -17.47 -4.53 26.65
C PHE A 278 -18.70 -3.79 27.20
N ASN A 279 -18.91 -2.55 26.76
CA ASN A 279 -20.19 -1.86 27.02
C ASN A 279 -21.24 -2.33 26.02
N ILE A 280 -22.49 -2.45 26.46
CA ILE A 280 -23.62 -2.74 25.57
C ILE A 280 -24.28 -1.40 25.18
N PRO A 281 -24.14 -0.97 23.90
CA PRO A 281 -24.56 0.36 23.42
C PRO A 281 -26.09 0.50 23.29
N ARG A 282 -26.81 -0.62 23.18
CA ARG A 282 -28.27 -0.68 23.04
C ARG A 282 -28.79 -1.93 23.73
N ALA A 283 -29.79 -1.76 24.57
CA ALA A 283 -30.53 -2.79 25.28
C ALA A 283 -31.89 -2.20 25.68
N ASP A 284 -32.89 -3.04 25.97
CA ASP A 284 -34.19 -2.56 26.44
C ASP A 284 -34.11 -2.31 27.94
N VAL A 285 -34.09 -1.04 28.34
CA VAL A 285 -33.92 -0.62 29.74
C VAL A 285 -35.17 0.09 30.25
N SER A 286 -35.63 -0.28 31.43
CA SER A 286 -36.67 0.44 32.16
C SER A 286 -36.17 0.86 33.54
N VAL A 287 -36.63 2.02 34.01
CA VAL A 287 -36.27 2.57 35.33
C VAL A 287 -37.53 2.93 36.09
N LYS A 288 -37.59 2.50 37.35
CA LYS A 288 -38.61 2.87 38.32
C LYS A 288 -37.95 3.76 39.38
N CYS A 289 -38.47 4.97 39.53
CA CYS A 289 -38.09 5.91 40.56
C CYS A 289 -39.05 5.78 41.75
N VAL A 290 -38.51 5.63 42.95
CA VAL A 290 -39.25 5.81 44.20
C VAL A 290 -38.94 7.20 44.74
N ALA A 291 -39.97 8.01 44.95
CA ALA A 291 -39.85 9.33 45.58
C ALA A 291 -41.10 9.58 46.43
N ASN A 292 -40.94 10.10 47.65
CA ASN A 292 -42.06 10.38 48.57
C ASN A 292 -42.97 9.14 48.82
N GLY A 293 -42.40 7.93 48.78
CA GLY A 293 -43.14 6.67 48.94
C GLY A 293 -43.99 6.25 47.73
N GLN A 294 -43.91 6.95 46.59
CA GLN A 294 -44.58 6.58 45.34
C GLN A 294 -43.57 6.05 44.31
N THR A 295 -43.92 4.96 43.64
CA THR A 295 -43.13 4.37 42.55
C THR A 295 -43.69 4.78 41.20
N ARG A 296 -42.86 5.37 40.33
CA ARG A 296 -43.23 5.79 38.98
C ARG A 296 -42.14 5.44 37.95
N PRO A 297 -42.49 5.07 36.71
CA PRO A 297 -41.50 4.90 35.65
C PRO A 297 -40.88 6.27 35.32
N ILE A 298 -39.59 6.28 34.95
CA ILE A 298 -38.94 7.48 34.40
C ILE A 298 -38.25 7.13 33.06
N PRO A 299 -38.22 8.05 32.08
CA PRO A 299 -37.54 7.82 30.82
C PRO A 299 -36.04 7.56 31.00
N ILE A 300 -35.51 6.64 30.21
CA ILE A 300 -34.08 6.41 30.01
C ILE A 300 -33.84 6.16 28.52
N GLU A 301 -32.73 6.65 28.00
CA GLU A 301 -32.30 6.46 26.62
C GLU A 301 -30.85 6.00 26.57
N ALA A 302 -30.48 5.19 25.57
CA ALA A 302 -29.09 5.00 25.20
C ALA A 302 -28.59 6.27 24.51
N VAL A 303 -27.46 6.83 24.93
CA VAL A 303 -26.97 8.08 24.36
C VAL A 303 -26.15 7.81 23.09
N PHE A 304 -26.53 8.50 22.02
CA PHE A 304 -25.84 8.56 20.74
C PHE A 304 -25.58 10.03 20.40
N ASP A 305 -24.53 10.35 19.64
CA ASP A 305 -24.34 11.70 19.10
C ASP A 305 -25.22 11.94 17.86
N GLU A 306 -25.15 13.15 17.29
CA GLU A 306 -25.87 13.53 16.07
C GLU A 306 -25.38 12.80 14.79
N ASN A 307 -24.35 11.94 14.85
CA ASN A 307 -23.96 11.03 13.77
C ASN A 307 -24.43 9.58 14.02
N GLY A 308 -25.16 9.32 15.11
CA GLY A 308 -25.49 7.95 15.51
C GLY A 308 -24.29 7.16 16.04
N ILE A 309 -23.23 7.81 16.56
CA ILE A 309 -22.15 7.12 17.28
C ILE A 309 -22.64 6.77 18.71
N PRO A 310 -22.55 5.51 19.17
CA PRO A 310 -22.89 5.16 20.54
C PRO A 310 -21.91 5.78 21.54
N GLN A 311 -22.44 6.53 22.51
CA GLN A 311 -21.66 7.16 23.57
C GLN A 311 -21.34 6.21 24.73
N ASN A 312 -21.87 4.97 24.67
CA ASN A 312 -21.60 3.88 25.61
C ASN A 312 -22.01 4.19 27.06
N TYR A 313 -23.10 4.94 27.22
CA TYR A 313 -23.85 5.08 28.46
C TYR A 313 -25.33 5.37 28.16
N TYR A 314 -26.17 5.19 29.16
CA TYR A 314 -27.59 5.53 29.14
C TYR A 314 -27.81 6.75 30.00
N ARG A 315 -28.72 7.64 29.61
CA ARG A 315 -29.11 8.85 30.34
C ARG A 315 -30.58 8.83 30.70
N GLY A 316 -30.91 9.30 31.89
CA GLY A 316 -32.26 9.66 32.27
C GLY A 316 -32.27 10.91 33.16
N LYS A 317 -33.47 11.41 33.44
CA LYS A 317 -33.69 12.59 34.28
C LYS A 317 -34.54 12.19 35.49
N LEU A 318 -34.15 12.65 36.68
CA LEU A 318 -34.98 12.54 37.88
C LEU A 318 -36.23 13.43 37.75
N PRO A 319 -37.33 13.11 38.46
CA PRO A 319 -38.53 13.93 38.43
C PRO A 319 -38.27 15.38 38.86
N ASP A 320 -38.91 16.34 38.18
CA ASP A 320 -38.77 17.78 38.46
C ASP A 320 -39.48 18.21 39.76
N ASP A 321 -40.37 17.37 40.31
CA ASP A 321 -41.24 17.64 41.46
C ASP A 321 -40.78 17.00 42.78
N ALA A 322 -39.85 16.05 42.76
CA ALA A 322 -39.35 15.37 43.95
C ALA A 322 -37.94 14.79 43.77
N VAL A 323 -37.18 14.75 44.86
CA VAL A 323 -35.89 14.05 44.90
C VAL A 323 -36.12 12.55 45.02
N ALA A 324 -35.48 11.75 44.16
CA ALA A 324 -35.55 10.30 44.23
C ALA A 324 -34.89 9.76 45.51
N ASP A 325 -35.55 8.80 46.15
CA ASP A 325 -35.02 8.02 47.27
C ASP A 325 -34.34 6.73 46.77
N GLU A 326 -34.87 6.17 45.68
CA GLU A 326 -34.35 4.96 45.03
C GLU A 326 -34.60 4.98 43.51
N LEU A 327 -33.64 4.45 42.74
CA LEU A 327 -33.80 4.09 41.33
C LEU A 327 -33.59 2.58 41.14
N SER A 328 -34.63 1.90 40.69
CA SER A 328 -34.63 0.47 40.33
C SER A 328 -34.55 0.31 38.81
N PHE A 329 -33.49 -0.32 38.30
CA PHE A 329 -33.23 -0.56 36.88
C PHE A 329 -33.49 -2.02 36.52
N GLU A 330 -34.13 -2.26 35.38
CA GLU A 330 -34.25 -3.56 34.71
C GLU A 330 -33.76 -3.40 33.26
N ALA A 331 -32.81 -4.21 32.82
CA ALA A 331 -32.30 -4.22 31.45
C ALA A 331 -32.40 -5.63 30.84
N ARG A 332 -32.91 -5.72 29.60
CA ARG A 332 -33.04 -6.97 28.84
C ARG A 332 -32.05 -7.00 27.68
N VAL A 333 -31.28 -8.08 27.58
CA VAL A 333 -30.17 -8.23 26.65
C VAL A 333 -30.32 -9.53 25.87
N SER A 334 -30.60 -9.45 24.57
CA SER A 334 -30.55 -10.62 23.68
C SER A 334 -29.12 -10.90 23.24
N CYS A 335 -28.68 -12.14 23.43
CA CYS A 335 -27.34 -12.63 23.10
C CYS A 335 -27.43 -13.81 22.12
N LEU A 336 -26.87 -13.68 20.92
CA LEU A 336 -26.73 -14.76 19.94
C LEU A 336 -25.46 -15.58 20.23
N SER A 337 -25.59 -16.61 21.07
CA SER A 337 -24.51 -17.52 21.46
C SER A 337 -24.37 -18.71 20.49
N PRO A 338 -23.29 -19.52 20.56
CA PRO A 338 -23.15 -20.74 19.76
C PRO A 338 -24.32 -21.73 19.94
N ASP A 339 -24.92 -21.78 21.12
CA ASP A 339 -26.11 -22.62 21.41
C ASP A 339 -27.44 -21.98 20.93
N GLY A 340 -27.38 -20.84 20.23
CA GLY A 340 -28.52 -20.05 19.81
C GLY A 340 -28.77 -18.78 20.64
N ARG A 341 -29.90 -18.12 20.34
CA ARG A 341 -30.33 -16.85 20.94
C ARG A 341 -30.84 -17.07 22.37
N LYS A 342 -30.32 -16.29 23.33
CA LYS A 342 -30.73 -16.30 24.75
C LYS A 342 -30.98 -14.85 25.20
N GLU A 343 -32.15 -14.57 25.76
CA GLU A 343 -32.45 -13.29 26.40
C GLU A 343 -32.07 -13.36 27.90
N THR A 344 -31.35 -12.37 28.39
CA THR A 344 -30.98 -12.25 29.81
C THR A 344 -31.55 -10.96 30.39
N VAL A 345 -32.23 -11.05 31.53
CA VAL A 345 -32.71 -9.91 32.30
C VAL A 345 -31.76 -9.66 33.48
N ILE A 346 -31.25 -8.45 33.60
CA ILE A 346 -30.43 -8.01 34.74
C ILE A 346 -31.12 -6.85 35.46
N THR A 347 -31.03 -6.83 36.78
CA THR A 347 -31.60 -5.76 37.61
C THR A 347 -30.55 -5.17 38.55
N LYS A 348 -30.70 -3.89 38.89
CA LYS A 348 -29.86 -3.22 39.90
C LYS A 348 -30.62 -2.05 40.53
N VAL A 349 -30.41 -1.87 41.82
CA VAL A 349 -31.02 -0.80 42.61
C VAL A 349 -29.93 0.14 43.09
N PHE A 350 -30.17 1.44 42.94
CA PHE A 350 -29.31 2.51 43.47
C PHE A 350 -30.13 3.39 44.41
N LYS A 351 -29.58 3.68 45.58
CA LYS A 351 -30.21 4.52 46.61
C LYS A 351 -29.67 5.93 46.55
N LYS A 352 -30.46 6.88 47.07
CA LYS A 352 -30.10 8.29 47.17
C LYS A 352 -28.70 8.50 47.76
N GLY A 353 -27.81 9.08 46.96
CA GLY A 353 -26.40 9.30 47.30
C GLY A 353 -25.41 8.40 46.56
N ASP A 354 -25.85 7.25 46.04
CA ASP A 354 -25.00 6.37 45.22
C ASP A 354 -24.52 7.13 43.97
N GLY A 355 -23.22 7.11 43.69
CA GLY A 355 -22.64 7.78 42.51
C GLY A 355 -22.88 9.30 42.44
N ALA A 356 -23.11 9.97 43.56
CA ALA A 356 -23.45 11.40 43.57
C ALA A 356 -22.36 12.30 42.91
N THR A 357 -22.78 13.19 42.02
CA THR A 357 -21.90 14.23 41.43
C THR A 357 -22.64 15.56 41.26
N GLU A 358 -21.96 16.67 41.53
CA GLU A 358 -22.51 18.03 41.32
C GLU A 358 -22.34 18.55 39.89
N LYS A 359 -21.41 17.97 39.12
CA LYS A 359 -21.19 18.28 37.70
C LYS A 359 -21.37 17.02 36.88
N MET A 360 -22.35 17.02 35.97
CA MET A 360 -22.31 16.14 34.81
C MET A 360 -21.17 16.62 33.91
N SER A 361 -20.02 15.96 33.98
CA SER A 361 -19.10 15.95 32.86
C SER A 361 -19.61 14.91 31.85
N GLU A 362 -19.76 15.28 30.59
CA GLU A 362 -19.88 14.29 29.53
C GLU A 362 -18.70 13.29 29.64
N PRO A 363 -18.95 11.97 29.69
CA PRO A 363 -17.87 11.00 29.76
C PRO A 363 -16.97 11.14 28.54
N ARG A 364 -15.69 11.46 28.73
CA ARG A 364 -14.72 11.59 27.63
C ARG A 364 -14.78 10.36 26.73
N ILE A 365 -15.17 10.58 25.48
CA ILE A 365 -15.39 9.54 24.50
C ILE A 365 -14.04 9.00 24.05
N LEU A 366 -13.84 7.71 24.27
CA LEU A 366 -12.72 6.96 23.73
C LEU A 366 -13.33 5.82 22.92
N LEU A 367 -13.38 6.01 21.60
CA LEU A 367 -13.90 5.04 20.64
C LEU A 367 -13.35 3.63 20.94
N SER A 368 -12.04 3.51 21.18
CA SER A 368 -11.34 2.25 21.50
C SER A 368 -11.39 1.79 22.96
N GLY A 369 -12.15 2.44 23.87
CA GLY A 369 -12.20 2.09 25.29
C GLY A 369 -10.90 2.24 26.09
N VAL A 370 -9.85 2.79 25.47
CA VAL A 370 -8.50 2.94 26.04
C VAL A 370 -8.02 4.38 25.84
N GLU A 371 -7.62 5.05 26.92
CA GLU A 371 -7.16 6.44 26.89
C GLU A 371 -5.73 6.52 26.32
N LYS A 372 -5.62 6.65 24.99
CA LYS A 372 -4.35 7.01 24.36
C LYS A 372 -4.11 8.50 24.54
N LYS A 373 -3.08 8.87 25.32
CA LYS A 373 -2.53 10.23 25.30
C LYS A 373 -2.25 10.64 23.85
N LEU A 374 -2.74 11.81 23.45
CA LEU A 374 -2.38 12.40 22.16
C LEU A 374 -0.85 12.53 22.09
N PRO A 375 -0.18 11.99 21.06
CA PRO A 375 1.26 12.14 20.91
C PRO A 375 1.60 13.62 20.70
N SER A 376 2.68 14.11 21.34
CA SER A 376 3.13 15.50 21.20
C SER A 376 3.34 15.90 19.73
N ALA A 377 2.86 17.07 19.31
CA ALA A 377 2.74 17.43 17.89
C ALA A 377 4.06 17.99 17.28
N ASN A 378 5.20 17.69 17.90
CA ASN A 378 6.53 18.19 17.53
C ASN A 378 7.04 17.74 16.15
N LYS A 379 6.38 16.75 15.54
CA LYS A 379 6.53 16.34 14.14
C LYS A 379 5.13 15.98 13.62
N GLU A 380 4.58 16.78 12.72
CA GLU A 380 3.29 16.56 12.08
C GLU A 380 3.23 17.37 10.77
N THR A 381 2.88 16.72 9.67
CA THR A 381 2.61 17.43 8.41
C THR A 381 1.26 18.14 8.49
N ARG A 382 1.22 19.46 8.32
CA ARG A 382 -0.03 20.26 8.31
C ARG A 382 -0.10 21.02 7.00
N ALA A 383 -0.93 20.53 6.10
CA ALA A 383 -1.00 21.01 4.73
C ALA A 383 -2.38 21.58 4.37
N LEU A 384 -2.42 22.62 3.52
CA LEU A 384 -3.65 23.17 2.95
C LEU A 384 -3.59 23.21 1.43
N TYR A 385 -4.62 22.69 0.77
CA TYR A 385 -4.85 22.91 -0.66
C TYR A 385 -5.37 24.32 -0.92
N SER A 386 -4.65 25.05 -1.77
CA SER A 386 -5.05 26.37 -2.26
C SER A 386 -5.41 26.33 -3.74
N VAL A 387 -6.58 26.87 -4.11
CA VAL A 387 -7.07 26.82 -5.50
C VAL A 387 -7.40 28.19 -6.10
N ASP A 388 -7.38 29.25 -5.30
CA ASP A 388 -7.95 30.56 -5.65
C ASP A 388 -6.97 31.75 -5.62
N VAL A 389 -5.70 31.55 -5.23
CA VAL A 389 -4.67 32.60 -5.30
C VAL A 389 -4.33 33.02 -6.74
N ASN A 390 -4.35 34.33 -6.99
CA ASN A 390 -4.09 34.93 -8.30
C ASN A 390 -3.48 36.34 -8.28
N THR A 391 -3.18 36.90 -7.11
CA THR A 391 -2.51 38.21 -6.93
C THR A 391 -1.44 38.12 -5.84
N LYS A 392 -0.59 39.14 -5.69
CA LYS A 392 0.40 39.17 -4.60
C LYS A 392 -0.28 39.30 -3.24
N GLU A 393 -1.33 40.10 -3.15
CA GLU A 393 -2.12 40.33 -1.93
C GLU A 393 -2.84 39.06 -1.45
N SER A 394 -3.40 38.27 -2.38
CA SER A 394 -4.04 36.99 -2.04
C SER A 394 -3.01 35.93 -1.61
N ILE A 395 -1.81 35.94 -2.21
CA ILE A 395 -0.68 35.10 -1.76
C ILE A 395 -0.23 35.51 -0.35
N ASP A 396 0.03 36.80 -0.10
CA ASP A 396 0.46 37.28 1.22
C ASP A 396 -0.58 37.00 2.31
N THR A 397 -1.87 37.14 2.00
CA THR A 397 -2.98 36.79 2.90
C THR A 397 -3.00 35.29 3.21
N LEU A 398 -2.86 34.42 2.21
CA LEU A 398 -2.78 32.98 2.40
C LEU A 398 -1.59 32.61 3.30
N ILE A 399 -0.39 33.11 3.00
CA ILE A 399 0.82 32.81 3.76
C ILE A 399 0.69 33.31 5.21
N LYS A 400 0.11 34.49 5.43
CA LYS A 400 -0.21 34.99 6.77
C LYS A 400 -1.14 34.03 7.53
N ASN A 401 -2.28 33.66 6.94
CA ASN A 401 -3.27 32.79 7.60
C ASN A 401 -2.72 31.38 7.92
N LEU A 402 -1.87 30.84 7.03
CA LEU A 402 -1.17 29.57 7.26
C LEU A 402 -0.21 29.64 8.44
N ASN A 403 0.59 30.72 8.54
CA ASN A 403 1.48 30.93 9.68
C ASN A 403 0.71 31.14 10.99
N ASP A 404 -0.34 31.97 10.95
CA ASP A 404 -1.16 32.29 12.12
C ASP A 404 -1.82 31.05 12.74
N ALA A 405 -2.15 30.05 11.91
CA ALA A 405 -2.71 28.76 12.32
C ALA A 405 -1.69 27.60 12.35
N ASN A 406 -0.38 27.88 12.39
CA ASN A 406 0.70 26.88 12.50
C ASN A 406 0.65 25.73 11.46
N PHE A 407 0.30 26.02 10.21
CA PHE A 407 0.57 25.10 9.09
C PHE A 407 2.07 25.04 8.77
N ASN A 408 2.49 24.01 8.03
CA ASN A 408 3.88 23.87 7.58
C ASN A 408 4.05 23.44 6.11
N VAL A 409 2.96 23.17 5.39
CA VAL A 409 2.96 22.90 3.94
C VAL A 409 1.82 23.64 3.25
N VAL A 410 2.08 24.17 2.05
CA VAL A 410 1.05 24.71 1.14
C VAL A 410 1.04 23.92 -0.18
N ILE A 411 -0.17 23.57 -0.64
CA ILE A 411 -0.41 22.76 -1.84
C ILE A 411 -1.19 23.61 -2.87
N PRO A 412 -0.54 24.54 -3.59
CA PRO A 412 -1.22 25.41 -4.54
C PRO A 412 -1.53 24.70 -5.88
N ALA A 413 -2.66 25.05 -6.49
CA ALA A 413 -3.05 24.55 -7.81
C ALA A 413 -2.16 25.12 -8.93
N ILE A 414 -1.54 24.26 -9.74
CA ILE A 414 -0.80 24.68 -10.95
C ILE A 414 -1.44 24.19 -12.25
N TRP A 415 -1.11 24.86 -13.35
CA TRP A 415 -1.60 24.59 -14.69
C TRP A 415 -0.51 24.85 -15.75
N PRO A 416 -0.49 24.14 -16.90
CA PRO A 416 0.40 24.46 -18.01
C PRO A 416 0.21 25.89 -18.54
N SER A 417 1.29 26.49 -19.01
CA SER A 417 1.32 27.77 -19.72
C SER A 417 2.39 27.78 -20.82
N PRO A 418 2.35 28.73 -21.77
CA PRO A 418 3.37 28.83 -22.83
C PRO A 418 4.80 29.02 -22.30
N ASP A 419 4.93 29.62 -21.11
CA ASP A 419 6.16 29.87 -20.37
C ASP A 419 6.42 28.82 -19.24
N GLY A 420 5.74 27.67 -19.29
CA GLY A 420 6.00 26.50 -18.46
C GLY A 420 4.79 26.05 -17.64
N VAL A 421 4.80 26.33 -16.32
CA VAL A 421 3.62 26.20 -15.45
C VAL A 421 3.41 27.47 -14.64
N ARG A 422 2.14 27.75 -14.34
CA ARG A 422 1.66 28.90 -13.55
C ARG A 422 0.62 28.46 -12.50
N LEU A 423 0.31 29.33 -11.54
CA LEU A 423 -0.85 29.10 -10.64
C LEU A 423 -2.14 29.05 -11.47
N ARG A 424 -3.06 28.15 -11.09
CA ARG A 424 -4.26 27.81 -11.88
C ARG A 424 -5.16 29.02 -12.24
N ARG A 425 -5.21 30.05 -11.37
CA ARG A 425 -5.99 31.28 -11.59
C ARG A 425 -5.12 32.51 -11.94
N ALA A 426 -3.80 32.36 -12.05
CA ALA A 426 -2.90 33.44 -12.44
C ALA A 426 -2.77 33.56 -13.95
N ASP A 427 -2.57 34.78 -14.45
CA ASP A 427 -2.34 35.02 -15.87
C ASP A 427 -0.90 34.76 -16.31
N ASN A 428 0.08 34.96 -15.43
CA ASN A 428 1.50 34.73 -15.68
C ASN A 428 2.10 33.69 -14.72
N SER A 429 3.34 33.27 -15.01
CA SER A 429 4.06 32.30 -14.18
C SER A 429 4.87 32.89 -13.03
N GLU A 430 5.06 34.22 -12.99
CA GLU A 430 5.79 34.92 -11.92
C GLU A 430 5.14 34.76 -10.55
N LEU A 431 3.81 34.72 -10.50
CA LEU A 431 3.06 34.58 -9.24
C LEU A 431 3.31 33.24 -8.54
N LEU A 432 3.67 32.18 -9.28
CA LEU A 432 4.10 30.92 -8.68
C LEU A 432 5.46 31.08 -7.98
N ASN A 433 6.43 31.76 -8.62
CA ASN A 433 7.71 32.05 -7.99
C ASN A 433 7.55 32.94 -6.76
N TYR A 434 6.69 33.96 -6.83
CA TYR A 434 6.38 34.83 -5.69
C TYR A 434 5.81 34.04 -4.50
N LEU A 435 4.86 33.12 -4.75
CA LEU A 435 4.33 32.23 -3.71
C LEU A 435 5.44 31.38 -3.07
N VAL A 436 6.31 30.77 -3.88
CA VAL A 436 7.42 29.94 -3.40
C VAL A 436 8.35 30.75 -2.48
N GLU A 437 8.79 31.92 -2.91
CA GLU A 437 9.66 32.77 -2.09
C GLU A 437 9.02 33.22 -0.78
N ARG A 438 7.73 33.57 -0.79
CA ARG A 438 7.00 34.05 0.40
C ARG A 438 6.75 32.92 1.39
N ALA A 439 6.36 31.74 0.91
CA ALA A 439 6.22 30.53 1.71
C ALA A 439 7.55 30.12 2.38
N HIS A 440 8.64 30.06 1.60
CA HIS A 440 9.97 29.70 2.11
C HIS A 440 10.49 30.70 3.16
N LYS A 441 10.30 32.00 2.94
CA LYS A 441 10.64 33.05 3.92
C LYS A 441 9.84 32.92 5.23
N SER A 442 8.69 32.26 5.21
CA SER A 442 7.86 31.95 6.38
C SER A 442 8.13 30.58 7.02
N GLY A 443 8.90 29.70 6.37
CA GLY A 443 9.14 28.33 6.81
C GLY A 443 8.03 27.33 6.43
N LEU A 444 7.23 27.65 5.41
CA LEU A 444 6.25 26.75 4.79
C LEU A 444 6.89 26.04 3.59
N GLU A 445 6.71 24.72 3.47
CA GLU A 445 7.08 23.99 2.25
C GLU A 445 6.04 24.13 1.14
N VAL A 446 6.46 24.06 -0.12
CA VAL A 446 5.58 24.28 -1.29
C VAL A 446 5.55 23.05 -2.19
N HIS A 447 4.37 22.41 -2.23
CA HIS A 447 4.10 21.14 -2.91
C HIS A 447 2.94 21.32 -3.90
N PRO A 448 3.11 22.04 -5.03
CA PRO A 448 2.01 22.34 -5.94
C PRO A 448 1.38 21.07 -6.52
N TYR A 449 0.06 21.11 -6.70
CA TYR A 449 -0.68 19.99 -7.25
C TYR A 449 -1.01 20.16 -8.73
N TYR A 450 -0.88 19.07 -9.48
CA TYR A 450 -1.15 19.02 -10.91
C TYR A 450 -2.18 17.93 -11.25
N SER A 451 -3.13 18.27 -12.12
CA SER A 451 -4.16 17.34 -12.62
C SER A 451 -3.59 16.45 -13.73
N VAL A 452 -3.07 15.28 -13.37
CA VAL A 452 -2.30 14.40 -14.27
C VAL A 452 -3.16 13.83 -15.40
N MET A 453 -4.23 13.08 -15.07
CA MET A 453 -5.01 12.37 -16.09
C MET A 453 -6.22 13.17 -16.60
N ASN A 454 -6.78 14.08 -15.80
CA ASN A 454 -8.01 14.79 -16.17
C ASN A 454 -7.68 16.01 -17.07
N LEU A 455 -8.05 15.88 -18.35
CA LEU A 455 -7.78 16.84 -19.41
C LEU A 455 -8.99 17.74 -19.74
N LYS A 456 -10.07 17.74 -18.96
CA LYS A 456 -11.32 18.49 -19.23
C LYS A 456 -11.12 19.99 -19.55
N ARG A 457 -10.05 20.59 -19.03
CA ARG A 457 -9.69 22.01 -19.24
C ARG A 457 -8.51 22.23 -20.21
N ALA A 458 -7.99 21.16 -20.80
CA ALA A 458 -6.84 21.15 -21.69
C ALA A 458 -7.24 20.51 -23.03
N LYS A 459 -8.14 21.17 -23.77
CA LYS A 459 -8.81 20.59 -24.96
C LYS A 459 -7.84 20.10 -26.03
N ASP A 460 -6.75 20.83 -26.24
CA ASP A 460 -5.75 20.56 -27.28
C ASP A 460 -4.96 19.28 -26.93
N ILE A 461 -4.56 19.17 -25.66
CA ILE A 461 -3.91 17.98 -25.07
C ILE A 461 -4.89 16.79 -25.05
N MET A 462 -6.18 17.03 -24.81
CA MET A 462 -7.25 16.02 -24.86
C MET A 462 -7.48 15.50 -26.29
N ALA A 463 -7.34 16.33 -27.32
CA ALA A 463 -7.40 15.91 -28.71
C ALA A 463 -6.22 14.98 -29.08
N GLN A 464 -5.04 15.18 -28.48
CA GLN A 464 -3.86 14.34 -28.71
C GLN A 464 -3.89 13.03 -27.89
N PHE A 465 -4.12 13.12 -26.58
CA PHE A 465 -3.91 12.01 -25.62
C PHE A 465 -5.19 11.47 -24.97
N GLY A 466 -6.35 12.10 -25.20
CA GLY A 466 -7.62 11.67 -24.61
C GLY A 466 -7.98 10.22 -24.96
N SER A 467 -8.44 9.47 -23.97
CA SER A 467 -8.89 8.09 -24.11
C SER A 467 -10.16 8.01 -24.96
N LEU A 468 -10.26 6.96 -25.79
CA LEU A 468 -11.42 6.72 -26.64
C LEU A 468 -12.41 5.75 -26.01
N ASN A 469 -13.70 6.03 -26.17
CA ASN A 469 -14.81 5.15 -25.90
C ASN A 469 -15.02 4.16 -27.08
N PRO A 470 -15.86 3.11 -26.95
CA PRO A 470 -16.11 2.14 -28.03
C PRO A 470 -16.64 2.78 -29.32
N ASP A 471 -17.44 3.84 -29.20
CA ASP A 471 -18.02 4.63 -30.31
C ASP A 471 -17.04 5.62 -30.96
N GLY A 472 -15.76 5.60 -30.54
CA GLY A 472 -14.72 6.52 -31.02
C GLY A 472 -14.76 7.91 -30.39
N THR A 473 -15.73 8.23 -29.51
CA THR A 473 -15.77 9.53 -28.81
C THR A 473 -14.65 9.64 -27.77
N ARG A 474 -14.13 10.86 -27.56
CA ARG A 474 -13.11 11.14 -26.54
C ARG A 474 -13.74 11.38 -25.18
N ASN A 475 -13.20 10.74 -24.14
CA ASN A 475 -13.53 11.08 -22.77
C ASN A 475 -12.60 12.18 -22.21
N ASN A 476 -12.89 12.68 -21.01
CA ASN A 476 -12.18 13.82 -20.41
C ASN A 476 -10.81 13.46 -19.82
N PHE A 477 -10.33 12.23 -20.00
CA PHE A 477 -9.12 11.71 -19.36
C PHE A 477 -8.10 11.23 -20.38
N ALA A 478 -6.81 11.38 -20.06
CA ALA A 478 -5.73 10.84 -20.88
C ALA A 478 -5.74 9.31 -20.89
N CYS A 479 -5.21 8.72 -21.97
CA CYS A 479 -4.91 7.30 -22.01
C CYS A 479 -3.63 7.02 -21.19
N CYS A 480 -3.77 6.36 -20.03
CA CYS A 480 -2.64 6.01 -19.14
C CYS A 480 -1.61 5.07 -19.78
N HIS A 481 -2.02 4.31 -20.80
CA HIS A 481 -1.21 3.31 -21.48
C HIS A 481 -0.20 3.89 -22.47
N ARG A 482 -0.42 5.13 -22.92
CA ARG A 482 0.37 5.74 -23.99
C ARG A 482 1.76 6.19 -23.50
N PRO A 483 2.87 5.63 -24.03
CA PRO A 483 4.21 6.01 -23.59
C PRO A 483 4.55 7.47 -23.91
N ASP A 484 4.00 8.02 -24.99
CA ASP A 484 4.18 9.41 -25.39
C ASP A 484 3.45 10.39 -24.47
N PHE A 485 2.25 10.03 -23.98
CA PHE A 485 1.57 10.79 -22.93
C PHE A 485 2.38 10.82 -21.62
N ARG A 486 2.92 9.67 -21.19
CA ARG A 486 3.76 9.56 -19.97
C ARG A 486 4.99 10.46 -20.07
N LYS A 487 5.73 10.38 -21.18
CA LYS A 487 6.89 11.26 -21.44
C LYS A 487 6.51 12.74 -21.41
N TRP A 488 5.39 13.11 -22.04
CA TRP A 488 4.91 14.50 -22.08
C TRP A 488 4.56 15.05 -20.68
N VAL A 489 3.79 14.31 -19.88
CA VAL A 489 3.36 14.81 -18.56
C VAL A 489 4.52 14.84 -17.56
N SER A 490 5.42 13.85 -17.61
CA SER A 490 6.64 13.83 -16.80
C SER A 490 7.55 15.02 -17.14
N ALA A 491 7.76 15.33 -18.42
CA ALA A 491 8.55 16.49 -18.83
C ALA A 491 7.98 17.81 -18.29
N LYS A 492 6.65 17.98 -18.28
CA LYS A 492 5.99 19.18 -17.74
C LYS A 492 6.14 19.34 -16.22
N LEU A 493 6.19 18.23 -15.48
CA LEU A 493 6.41 18.26 -14.03
C LEU A 493 7.90 18.44 -13.68
N VAL A 494 8.81 17.84 -14.46
CA VAL A 494 10.25 18.12 -14.35
C VAL A 494 10.55 19.59 -14.63
N GLU A 495 9.94 20.19 -15.66
CA GLU A 495 10.06 21.62 -15.96
C GLU A 495 9.64 22.49 -14.76
N ALA A 496 8.52 22.15 -14.11
CA ALA A 496 8.07 22.86 -12.91
C ALA A 496 9.08 22.79 -11.75
N VAL A 497 9.60 21.59 -11.45
CA VAL A 497 10.56 21.35 -10.35
C VAL A 497 11.95 21.93 -10.65
N SER A 498 12.30 22.08 -11.93
CA SER A 498 13.56 22.68 -12.38
C SER A 498 13.50 24.22 -12.39
N LYS A 499 12.36 24.80 -12.78
CA LYS A 499 12.18 26.25 -12.93
C LYS A 499 11.91 26.95 -11.59
N TYR A 500 11.22 26.29 -10.66
CA TYR A 500 10.85 26.87 -9.36
C TYR A 500 11.46 26.06 -8.22
N ASN A 501 11.78 26.71 -7.09
CA ASN A 501 12.31 26.02 -5.93
C ASN A 501 11.22 25.28 -5.14
N LEU A 502 10.63 24.24 -5.73
CA LEU A 502 9.56 23.45 -5.10
C LEU A 502 10.12 22.40 -4.13
N ASP A 503 9.45 22.16 -3.00
CA ASP A 503 9.81 21.09 -2.05
C ASP A 503 9.27 19.72 -2.50
N GLY A 504 8.22 19.73 -3.32
CA GLY A 504 7.60 18.52 -3.85
C GLY A 504 6.62 18.79 -4.98
N ILE A 505 5.99 17.74 -5.48
CA ILE A 505 4.88 17.76 -6.43
C ILE A 505 3.78 16.85 -5.88
N ASN A 506 2.54 17.33 -5.93
CA ASN A 506 1.38 16.52 -5.58
C ASN A 506 0.60 16.10 -6.82
N LEU A 507 0.44 14.80 -7.00
CA LEU A 507 -0.22 14.20 -8.15
C LEU A 507 -1.72 14.06 -7.88
N ASP A 508 -2.52 14.91 -8.51
CA ASP A 508 -3.99 14.88 -8.45
C ASP A 508 -4.58 14.32 -9.75
N PHE A 509 -5.81 13.82 -9.69
CA PHE A 509 -6.49 13.13 -10.79
C PHE A 509 -5.67 11.98 -11.41
N ILE A 510 -4.80 11.31 -10.66
CA ILE A 510 -4.09 10.08 -11.07
C ILE A 510 -5.01 8.84 -11.02
N ARG A 511 -6.03 8.87 -11.88
CA ARG A 511 -7.00 7.80 -12.15
C ARG A 511 -7.63 8.00 -13.53
N THR A 512 -8.12 6.94 -14.16
CA THR A 512 -8.92 7.01 -15.40
C THR A 512 -10.42 7.06 -15.10
N GLN A 513 -11.24 7.50 -16.08
CA GLN A 513 -12.71 7.50 -16.00
C GLN A 513 -13.34 6.18 -16.46
N SER A 514 -12.65 5.45 -17.33
CA SER A 514 -13.06 4.17 -17.90
C SER A 514 -11.92 3.19 -17.75
N ALA A 515 -12.22 1.92 -17.44
CA ALA A 515 -11.21 0.88 -17.42
C ALA A 515 -10.67 0.50 -18.81
N ARG A 516 -11.27 1.07 -19.87
CA ARG A 516 -11.06 0.70 -21.26
C ARG A 516 -10.80 1.96 -22.08
N CYS A 517 -9.78 1.92 -22.92
CA CYS A 517 -9.49 2.91 -23.95
C CYS A 517 -9.44 2.19 -25.30
N PHE A 518 -10.22 2.64 -26.28
CA PHE A 518 -10.33 2.00 -27.59
C PHE A 518 -9.46 2.69 -28.66
N CYS A 519 -8.39 3.40 -28.25
CA CYS A 519 -7.38 3.86 -29.22
C CYS A 519 -6.56 2.69 -29.75
N ASP A 520 -5.97 2.86 -30.93
CA ASP A 520 -5.33 1.76 -31.67
C ASP A 520 -4.13 1.18 -30.91
N TYR A 521 -3.40 2.01 -30.16
CA TYR A 521 -2.38 1.54 -29.21
C TYR A 521 -2.94 0.56 -28.18
N CYS A 522 -4.06 0.90 -27.53
CA CYS A 522 -4.66 0.04 -26.51
C CYS A 522 -5.31 -1.22 -27.10
N LYS A 523 -5.92 -1.14 -28.29
CA LYS A 523 -6.44 -2.33 -29.00
C LYS A 523 -5.31 -3.33 -29.26
N THR A 524 -4.20 -2.86 -29.83
CA THR A 524 -3.03 -3.69 -30.16
C THR A 524 -2.36 -4.26 -28.91
N ALA A 525 -2.01 -3.40 -27.95
CA ALA A 525 -1.27 -3.82 -26.76
C ALA A 525 -2.09 -4.73 -25.82
N PHE A 526 -3.40 -4.47 -25.67
CA PHE A 526 -4.28 -5.37 -24.90
C PHE A 526 -4.41 -6.74 -25.57
N LYS A 527 -4.51 -6.79 -26.91
CA LYS A 527 -4.56 -8.07 -27.66
C LYS A 527 -3.27 -8.87 -27.53
N GLN A 528 -2.12 -8.19 -27.50
CA GLN A 528 -0.81 -8.81 -27.27
C GLN A 528 -0.68 -9.39 -25.85
N GLU A 529 -1.20 -8.70 -24.83
CA GLU A 529 -1.07 -9.11 -23.43
C GLU A 529 -2.11 -10.16 -23.01
N PHE A 530 -3.36 -10.05 -23.47
CA PHE A 530 -4.48 -10.90 -23.02
C PHE A 530 -4.97 -11.91 -24.08
N GLY A 531 -4.38 -11.93 -25.28
CA GLY A 531 -4.73 -12.87 -26.36
C GLY A 531 -6.10 -12.65 -27.02
N LYS A 532 -6.82 -11.60 -26.65
CA LYS A 532 -8.20 -11.29 -27.07
C LYS A 532 -8.39 -9.78 -27.26
N ASP A 533 -9.36 -9.36 -28.06
CA ASP A 533 -9.60 -7.93 -28.29
C ASP A 533 -10.14 -7.25 -27.02
N ILE A 534 -9.85 -5.96 -26.85
CA ILE A 534 -10.23 -5.21 -25.63
C ILE A 534 -11.75 -5.09 -25.41
N ALA A 535 -12.54 -5.35 -26.45
CA ALA A 535 -14.00 -5.48 -26.36
C ALA A 535 -14.43 -6.79 -25.65
N ASP A 536 -13.64 -7.86 -25.80
CA ASP A 536 -13.92 -9.23 -25.31
C ASP A 536 -13.21 -9.54 -23.98
N GLY A 537 -12.52 -8.56 -23.41
CA GLY A 537 -11.98 -8.66 -22.05
C GLY A 537 -13.09 -8.82 -21.01
N ASN A 538 -12.75 -9.46 -19.89
CA ASN A 538 -13.55 -9.49 -18.68
C ASN A 538 -13.11 -8.36 -17.72
N SER A 539 -13.82 -8.21 -16.61
CA SER A 539 -13.56 -7.13 -15.65
C SER A 539 -12.19 -7.23 -14.97
N ASP A 540 -11.65 -8.43 -14.76
CA ASP A 540 -10.32 -8.62 -14.16
C ASP A 540 -9.19 -8.26 -15.13
N ASP A 541 -9.32 -8.64 -16.41
CA ASP A 541 -8.38 -8.21 -17.47
C ASP A 541 -8.29 -6.67 -17.51
N TRP A 542 -9.46 -6.00 -17.56
CA TRP A 542 -9.51 -4.53 -17.64
C TRP A 542 -9.02 -3.84 -16.37
N ILE A 543 -9.24 -4.43 -15.18
CA ILE A 543 -8.72 -3.90 -13.91
C ILE A 543 -7.20 -4.02 -13.86
N SER A 544 -6.66 -5.21 -14.16
CA SER A 544 -5.22 -5.47 -14.19
C SER A 544 -4.50 -4.56 -15.18
N TRP A 545 -5.04 -4.45 -16.40
CA TRP A 545 -4.59 -3.53 -17.44
C TRP A 545 -4.51 -2.09 -16.91
N GLN A 546 -5.56 -1.54 -16.31
CA GLN A 546 -5.53 -0.16 -15.81
C GLN A 546 -4.61 0.06 -14.62
N GLU A 547 -4.48 -0.93 -13.73
CA GLU A 547 -3.58 -0.89 -12.58
C GLU A 547 -2.13 -0.78 -13.03
N LYS A 548 -1.72 -1.61 -14.02
CA LYS A 548 -0.44 -1.52 -14.72
C LYS A 548 -0.27 -0.14 -15.38
N GLY A 549 -1.23 0.27 -16.20
CA GLY A 549 -1.17 1.54 -16.94
C GLY A 549 -1.03 2.77 -16.03
N MET A 550 -1.72 2.79 -14.89
CA MET A 550 -1.64 3.88 -13.91
C MET A 550 -0.35 3.83 -13.08
N ARG A 551 0.07 2.64 -12.62
CA ARG A 551 1.35 2.46 -11.93
C ARG A 551 2.51 2.98 -12.79
N GLU A 552 2.49 2.69 -14.09
CA GLU A 552 3.51 3.15 -15.02
C GLU A 552 3.48 4.68 -15.27
N VAL A 553 2.31 5.33 -15.23
CA VAL A 553 2.22 6.81 -15.26
C VAL A 553 2.86 7.40 -13.99
N VAL A 554 2.47 6.93 -12.82
CA VAL A 554 2.97 7.48 -11.53
C VAL A 554 4.46 7.20 -11.36
N ALA A 555 4.92 5.99 -11.69
CA ALA A 555 6.35 5.63 -11.66
C ALA A 555 7.19 6.49 -12.63
N CYS A 556 6.72 6.70 -13.87
CA CYS A 556 7.41 7.53 -14.85
C CYS A 556 7.53 8.99 -14.40
N ILE A 557 6.47 9.56 -13.81
CA ILE A 557 6.50 10.92 -13.26
C ILE A 557 7.46 11.01 -12.08
N SER A 558 7.35 10.07 -11.12
CA SER A 558 8.16 10.06 -9.90
C SER A 558 9.65 9.91 -10.21
N SER A 559 10.04 8.92 -11.02
CA SER A 559 11.43 8.73 -11.40
C SER A 559 12.00 9.93 -12.16
N SER A 560 11.21 10.54 -13.07
CA SER A 560 11.63 11.74 -13.81
C SER A 560 11.87 12.94 -12.88
N ILE A 561 11.01 13.17 -11.90
CA ILE A 561 11.18 14.25 -10.91
C ILE A 561 12.40 13.96 -10.02
N LYS A 562 12.48 12.74 -9.45
CA LYS A 562 13.57 12.33 -8.55
C LYS A 562 14.94 12.38 -9.22
N LYS A 563 15.02 12.09 -10.53
CA LYS A 563 16.26 12.19 -11.32
C LYS A 563 16.82 13.62 -11.41
N VAL A 564 15.97 14.65 -11.33
CA VAL A 564 16.39 16.06 -11.39
C VAL A 564 16.45 16.71 -10.01
N LYS A 565 15.58 16.32 -9.08
CA LYS A 565 15.57 16.80 -7.69
C LYS A 565 15.27 15.62 -6.74
N PRO A 566 16.27 14.81 -6.35
CA PRO A 566 16.07 13.60 -5.54
C PRO A 566 15.34 13.84 -4.21
N GLN A 567 15.55 15.02 -3.62
CA GLN A 567 14.92 15.48 -2.39
C GLN A 567 13.48 16.01 -2.55
N ALA A 568 12.98 16.14 -3.79
CA ALA A 568 11.60 16.57 -4.02
C ALA A 568 10.63 15.46 -3.60
N ILE A 569 9.64 15.81 -2.79
CA ILE A 569 8.60 14.89 -2.32
C ILE A 569 7.56 14.69 -3.42
N VAL A 570 7.37 13.46 -3.88
CA VAL A 570 6.30 13.09 -4.81
C VAL A 570 5.15 12.54 -3.98
N SER A 571 4.11 13.35 -3.81
CA SER A 571 2.88 12.98 -3.10
C SER A 571 1.73 12.69 -4.07
N ALA A 572 0.71 11.98 -3.62
CA ALA A 572 -0.40 11.55 -4.48
C ALA A 572 -1.76 11.63 -3.78
N TYR A 573 -2.70 12.37 -4.38
CA TYR A 573 -4.09 12.39 -3.93
C TYR A 573 -4.84 11.12 -4.36
N CYS A 574 -5.21 10.31 -3.38
CA CYS A 574 -5.83 9.01 -3.56
C CYS A 574 -7.28 9.00 -3.07
N LEU A 575 -8.20 8.61 -3.95
CA LEU A 575 -9.56 8.27 -3.56
C LEU A 575 -9.59 6.94 -2.80
N VAL A 576 -10.74 6.63 -2.21
CA VAL A 576 -11.06 5.28 -1.70
C VAL A 576 -10.79 4.24 -2.80
N PRO A 577 -10.08 3.12 -2.52
CA PRO A 577 -9.65 2.06 -3.46
C PRO A 577 -10.47 1.78 -4.74
N GLN A 578 -10.35 2.60 -5.79
CA GLN A 578 -11.14 2.44 -7.02
C GLN A 578 -10.56 1.36 -7.94
N LYS A 579 -11.19 0.17 -7.98
CA LYS A 579 -10.74 -0.97 -8.82
C LYS A 579 -10.46 -0.57 -10.27
N ARG A 580 -11.44 0.04 -10.94
CA ARG A 580 -11.44 0.35 -12.40
C ARG A 580 -10.63 1.59 -12.83
N GLY A 581 -10.32 2.50 -11.91
CA GLY A 581 -9.58 3.73 -12.22
C GLY A 581 -8.05 3.57 -12.24
N GLY A 582 -7.55 2.35 -12.01
CA GLY A 582 -6.12 2.03 -11.88
C GLY A 582 -5.45 2.55 -10.60
N GLN A 583 -6.16 3.28 -9.74
CA GLN A 583 -5.56 3.94 -8.57
C GLN A 583 -5.33 2.96 -7.41
N ARG A 584 -4.06 2.83 -6.97
CA ARG A 584 -3.61 1.94 -5.89
C ARG A 584 -2.58 2.63 -4.99
N GLY A 585 -2.98 3.74 -4.36
CA GLY A 585 -2.08 4.60 -3.58
C GLY A 585 -1.23 3.85 -2.54
N TRP A 586 -1.79 2.87 -1.84
CA TRP A 586 -1.05 2.09 -0.84
C TRP A 586 0.02 1.19 -1.47
N GLN A 587 -0.21 0.60 -2.65
CA GLN A 587 0.83 -0.15 -3.36
C GLN A 587 1.97 0.78 -3.82
N TRP A 588 1.63 1.98 -4.31
CA TRP A 588 2.64 2.96 -4.74
C TRP A 588 3.45 3.49 -3.55
N LEU A 589 2.83 3.61 -2.38
CA LEU A 589 3.50 4.00 -1.14
C LEU A 589 4.42 2.89 -0.63
N ASN A 590 3.93 1.64 -0.55
CA ASN A 590 4.72 0.49 -0.09
C ASN A 590 5.93 0.22 -1.01
N SER A 591 5.75 0.37 -2.33
CA SER A 591 6.83 0.22 -3.33
C SER A 591 7.73 1.47 -3.49
N GLY A 592 7.54 2.52 -2.69
CA GLY A 592 8.36 3.75 -2.75
C GLY A 592 8.21 4.57 -4.04
N ILE A 593 7.22 4.26 -4.89
CA ILE A 593 6.90 5.02 -6.11
C ILE A 593 6.44 6.45 -5.75
N ILE A 594 5.78 6.62 -4.61
CA ILE A 594 5.44 7.91 -4.02
C ILE A 594 5.99 7.99 -2.59
N ASP A 595 6.41 9.17 -2.16
CA ASP A 595 6.89 9.37 -0.78
C ASP A 595 5.71 9.49 0.21
N VAL A 596 4.59 10.06 -0.23
CA VAL A 596 3.43 10.41 0.62
C VAL A 596 2.11 10.12 -0.09
N MET A 597 1.20 9.41 0.60
CA MET A 597 -0.16 9.15 0.13
C MET A 597 -1.17 10.06 0.83
N MET A 598 -1.86 10.92 0.09
CA MET A 598 -2.95 11.75 0.62
C MET A 598 -4.29 11.03 0.42
N GLN A 599 -4.79 10.36 1.46
CA GLN A 599 -6.02 9.57 1.40
C GLN A 599 -7.27 10.46 1.57
N SER A 600 -8.13 10.49 0.56
CA SER A 600 -9.40 11.21 0.54
C SER A 600 -10.31 10.85 1.72
N ALA A 601 -10.68 11.86 2.51
CA ALA A 601 -11.63 11.78 3.63
C ALA A 601 -12.75 12.86 3.50
N TYR A 602 -13.26 13.06 2.28
CA TYR A 602 -14.29 14.08 1.96
C TYR A 602 -15.75 13.62 2.19
N ALA A 603 -15.99 12.50 2.87
CA ALA A 603 -17.35 12.13 3.25
C ALA A 603 -17.88 13.07 4.36
N ASN A 604 -19.20 13.20 4.46
CA ASN A 604 -19.84 13.93 5.57
C ASN A 604 -19.86 13.06 6.83
N ASP A 605 -20.12 11.78 6.64
CA ASP A 605 -20.20 10.79 7.71
C ASP A 605 -18.82 10.51 8.32
N THR A 606 -18.74 10.46 9.64
CA THR A 606 -17.52 10.24 10.40
C THR A 606 -16.95 8.83 10.19
N PHE A 607 -17.82 7.83 10.06
CA PHE A 607 -17.41 6.44 9.92
C PHE A 607 -16.89 6.10 8.53
N LEU A 608 -17.49 6.64 7.47
CA LEU A 608 -16.96 6.55 6.12
C LEU A 608 -15.56 7.18 6.04
N ARG A 609 -15.32 8.30 6.74
CA ARG A 609 -13.98 8.93 6.80
C ARG A 609 -12.96 8.06 7.54
N VAL A 610 -13.29 7.64 8.76
CA VAL A 610 -12.47 6.68 9.54
C VAL A 610 -12.21 5.41 8.76
N GLY A 611 -13.22 4.92 8.04
CA GLY A 611 -13.17 3.74 7.19
C GLY A 611 -12.24 3.86 6.00
N TYR A 612 -12.36 4.92 5.22
CA TYR A 612 -11.53 5.14 4.03
C TYR A 612 -10.05 5.33 4.40
N VAL A 613 -9.78 6.04 5.50
CA VAL A 613 -8.42 6.26 6.02
C VAL A 613 -7.89 4.99 6.68
N GLY A 614 -8.70 4.36 7.53
CA GLY A 614 -8.39 3.13 8.25
C GLY A 614 -8.13 1.93 7.35
N ALA A 615 -8.93 1.72 6.30
CA ALA A 615 -8.72 0.66 5.32
C ALA A 615 -7.44 0.88 4.49
N ALA A 616 -7.05 2.13 4.25
CA ALA A 616 -5.78 2.46 3.60
C ALA A 616 -4.59 2.27 4.57
N MET A 617 -4.71 2.72 5.83
CA MET A 617 -3.74 2.47 6.90
C MET A 617 -3.60 0.98 7.25
N ALA A 618 -4.62 0.15 7.03
CA ALA A 618 -4.53 -1.29 7.22
C ALA A 618 -3.64 -1.96 6.16
N LYS A 619 -3.56 -1.38 4.95
CA LYS A 619 -2.81 -1.91 3.79
C LYS A 619 -1.45 -1.24 3.57
N ALA A 620 -1.24 -0.04 4.10
CA ALA A 620 0.04 0.64 4.05
C ALA A 620 1.05 0.01 5.03
N GLU A 621 2.24 -0.31 4.54
CA GLU A 621 3.37 -0.74 5.37
C GLU A 621 3.94 0.46 6.14
N ASN A 622 4.20 1.57 5.44
CA ASN A 622 4.60 2.84 6.04
C ASN A 622 3.39 3.78 6.26
N LYS A 623 2.62 3.50 7.31
CA LYS A 623 1.40 4.26 7.70
C LYS A 623 1.70 5.71 8.08
N ASP A 624 2.92 5.99 8.52
CA ASP A 624 3.39 7.31 8.94
C ASP A 624 3.51 8.31 7.76
N ASN A 625 3.55 7.82 6.52
CA ASN A 625 3.51 8.63 5.29
C ASN A 625 2.12 8.67 4.61
N LEU A 626 1.07 8.22 5.30
CA LEU A 626 -0.32 8.28 4.83
C LEU A 626 -1.08 9.39 5.57
N TYR A 627 -1.51 10.42 4.84
CA TYR A 627 -2.18 11.59 5.41
C TYR A 627 -3.65 11.67 4.98
N PRO A 628 -4.61 11.68 5.92
CA PRO A 628 -6.00 11.99 5.60
C PRO A 628 -6.13 13.41 5.03
N CYS A 629 -6.84 13.51 3.90
CA CYS A 629 -7.24 14.76 3.28
C CYS A 629 -8.70 15.07 3.63
N LEU A 630 -8.91 15.97 4.60
CA LEU A 630 -10.21 16.37 5.13
C LEU A 630 -10.81 17.51 4.30
N GLY A 631 -12.08 17.37 3.94
CA GLY A 631 -12.84 18.43 3.29
C GLY A 631 -13.40 19.43 4.31
N VAL A 632 -13.17 20.73 4.12
CA VAL A 632 -13.76 21.83 4.90
C VAL A 632 -15.17 22.20 4.40
N HIS A 633 -15.73 21.41 3.48
CA HIS A 633 -17.13 21.44 3.07
C HIS A 633 -17.76 20.04 3.11
N SER A 634 -19.08 19.98 3.22
CA SER A 634 -19.89 18.78 3.06
C SER A 634 -20.48 18.67 1.65
N LYS A 635 -20.54 17.46 1.07
CA LYS A 635 -21.25 17.18 -0.19
C LYS A 635 -22.56 16.43 0.10
N PRO A 636 -23.66 16.69 -0.63
CA PRO A 636 -23.74 17.42 -1.89
C PRO A 636 -23.97 18.93 -1.78
N GLN A 637 -24.19 19.47 -0.57
CA GLN A 637 -24.74 20.81 -0.37
C GLN A 637 -23.71 21.96 -0.33
N LEU A 638 -22.40 21.67 -0.41
CA LEU A 638 -21.31 22.66 -0.34
C LEU A 638 -21.32 23.53 0.93
N ARG A 639 -22.02 23.13 2.00
CA ARG A 639 -21.99 23.82 3.28
C ARG A 639 -20.59 23.72 3.87
N VAL A 640 -20.04 24.86 4.29
CA VAL A 640 -18.80 24.93 5.07
C VAL A 640 -18.97 24.05 6.32
N ARG A 641 -17.96 23.28 6.68
CA ARG A 641 -18.00 22.42 7.87
C ARG A 641 -17.78 23.28 9.10
N GLU A 642 -18.61 23.13 10.13
CA GLU A 642 -18.44 23.88 11.37
C GLU A 642 -17.05 23.66 11.99
N PRO A 643 -16.39 24.71 12.54
CA PRO A 643 -15.05 24.60 13.11
C PRO A 643 -14.91 23.51 14.17
N ALA A 644 -15.91 23.37 15.05
CA ALA A 644 -15.93 22.30 16.07
C ALA A 644 -15.89 20.89 15.45
N ARG A 645 -16.65 20.66 14.36
CA ARG A 645 -16.66 19.37 13.66
C ARG A 645 -15.34 19.09 12.93
N LEU A 646 -14.73 20.11 12.35
CA LEU A 646 -13.38 19.98 11.77
C LEU A 646 -12.32 19.68 12.84
N GLN A 647 -12.45 20.24 14.05
CA GLN A 647 -11.57 19.93 15.17
C GLN A 647 -11.65 18.46 15.58
N GLU A 648 -12.87 17.94 15.75
CA GLU A 648 -13.13 16.53 16.08
C GLU A 648 -12.54 15.59 15.05
N ASP A 649 -12.70 15.88 13.75
CA ASP A 649 -12.12 15.11 12.66
C ASP A 649 -10.58 15.00 12.79
N ILE A 650 -9.91 16.11 13.09
CA ILE A 650 -8.45 16.17 13.23
C ILE A 650 -8.00 15.35 14.45
N ILE A 651 -8.69 15.47 15.58
CA ILE A 651 -8.43 14.68 16.79
C ILE A 651 -8.61 13.19 16.50
N LEU A 652 -9.69 12.82 15.82
CA LEU A 652 -10.01 11.45 15.43
C LEU A 652 -8.94 10.86 14.50
N MET A 653 -8.53 11.59 13.45
CA MET A 653 -7.46 11.15 12.56
C MET A 653 -6.13 10.92 13.30
N ARG A 654 -5.79 11.77 14.28
CA ARG A 654 -4.61 11.56 15.16
C ARG A 654 -4.76 10.32 16.03
N GLN A 655 -5.95 10.04 16.57
CA GLN A 655 -6.23 8.82 17.33
C GLN A 655 -6.11 7.55 16.47
N LEU A 656 -6.40 7.62 15.17
CA LEU A 656 -6.11 6.54 14.21
C LEU A 656 -4.61 6.34 13.94
N GLY A 657 -3.76 7.29 14.36
CA GLY A 657 -2.31 7.25 14.20
C GLY A 657 -1.75 8.15 13.09
N ALA A 658 -2.58 8.99 12.45
CA ALA A 658 -2.13 9.88 11.38
C ALA A 658 -0.99 10.81 11.85
N LYS A 659 0.08 10.88 11.06
CA LYS A 659 1.23 11.78 11.28
C LYS A 659 1.19 13.06 10.44
N GLY A 660 0.11 13.24 9.69
CA GLY A 660 -0.14 14.44 8.93
C GLY A 660 -1.62 14.63 8.66
N ILE A 661 -2.03 15.88 8.54
CA ILE A 661 -3.37 16.35 8.31
C ILE A 661 -3.32 17.25 7.09
N VAL A 662 -4.11 16.93 6.07
CA VAL A 662 -4.26 17.76 4.87
C VAL A 662 -5.68 18.29 4.82
N LEU A 663 -5.84 19.60 4.61
CA LEU A 663 -7.15 20.23 4.47
C LEU A 663 -7.42 20.66 3.02
N PHE A 664 -8.68 20.56 2.60
CA PHE A 664 -9.18 21.05 1.32
C PHE A 664 -10.52 21.77 1.55
N CYS A 665 -10.67 23.08 1.32
CA CYS A 665 -9.85 23.98 0.52
C CYS A 665 -9.89 25.41 1.11
N ASP A 666 -8.83 26.20 0.91
CA ASP A 666 -8.63 27.52 1.51
C ASP A 666 -9.78 28.53 1.32
N HIS A 667 -10.32 28.69 0.11
CA HIS A 667 -11.31 29.72 -0.24
C HIS A 667 -12.67 29.64 0.49
N ILE A 668 -12.92 28.58 1.26
CA ILE A 668 -14.13 28.40 2.09
C ILE A 668 -13.84 28.42 3.59
N MET A 669 -12.58 28.58 4.00
CA MET A 669 -12.21 28.71 5.41
C MET A 669 -12.46 30.13 5.91
N THR A 670 -13.19 30.27 7.03
CA THR A 670 -13.39 31.55 7.71
C THR A 670 -12.28 31.83 8.73
N ASP A 671 -12.16 33.07 9.21
CA ASP A 671 -11.22 33.42 10.30
C ASP A 671 -11.42 32.57 11.56
N GLU A 672 -12.66 32.13 11.81
CA GLU A 672 -13.00 31.24 12.92
C GLU A 672 -12.38 29.85 12.78
N HIS A 673 -12.23 29.33 11.55
CA HIS A 673 -11.51 28.08 11.30
C HIS A 673 -10.03 28.23 11.65
N PHE A 674 -9.38 29.30 11.20
CA PHE A 674 -7.97 29.56 11.49
C PHE A 674 -7.75 29.79 12.99
N ARG A 675 -8.67 30.48 13.67
CA ARG A 675 -8.67 30.67 15.13
C ARG A 675 -8.82 29.34 15.88
N MET A 676 -9.84 28.55 15.54
CA MET A 676 -10.05 27.21 16.12
C MET A 676 -8.82 26.33 15.96
N LEU A 677 -8.22 26.28 14.76
CA LEU A 677 -7.01 25.49 14.53
C LEU A 677 -5.87 25.95 15.44
N LYS A 678 -5.64 27.26 15.53
CA LYS A 678 -4.60 27.86 16.38
C LYS A 678 -4.80 27.63 17.88
N GLU A 679 -6.03 27.73 18.36
CA GLU A 679 -6.34 27.64 19.80
C GLU A 679 -6.54 26.18 20.25
N GLY A 680 -6.93 25.30 19.33
CA GLY A 680 -7.13 23.87 19.55
C GLY A 680 -6.03 23.00 18.92
N PRO A 681 -6.32 22.25 17.84
CA PRO A 681 -5.48 21.12 17.44
C PRO A 681 -4.08 21.50 16.93
N PHE A 682 -3.87 22.71 16.41
CA PHE A 682 -2.58 23.19 15.89
C PHE A 682 -1.87 24.20 16.81
N ALA A 683 -2.26 24.29 18.09
CA ALA A 683 -1.66 25.21 19.06
C ALA A 683 -0.13 25.10 19.19
N GLU A 684 0.40 23.87 19.24
CA GLU A 684 1.84 23.62 19.16
C GLU A 684 2.36 23.81 17.72
N LYS A 685 3.47 24.54 17.53
CA LYS A 685 4.11 24.66 16.22
C LYS A 685 4.77 23.34 15.80
N ALA A 686 4.35 22.80 14.66
CA ALA A 686 4.89 21.55 14.11
C ALA A 686 5.82 21.79 12.92
N ARG A 687 6.78 20.87 12.71
CA ARG A 687 7.49 20.68 11.43
C ARG A 687 6.89 19.49 10.65
N PRO A 688 6.99 19.46 9.31
CA PRO A 688 6.49 18.32 8.53
C PRO A 688 7.03 16.99 9.05
N PHE A 689 6.17 15.96 9.02
CA PHE A 689 6.54 14.65 9.56
C PHE A 689 7.39 13.85 8.59
N PHE A 690 7.04 13.85 7.29
CA PHE A 690 7.81 13.14 6.28
C PHE A 690 9.26 13.61 6.36
N GLN A 691 10.17 12.66 6.49
CA GLN A 691 11.57 13.00 6.34
C GLN A 691 11.78 13.32 4.86
N LYS A 692 12.19 14.56 4.55
CA LYS A 692 13.05 14.75 3.38
C LYS A 692 14.18 13.75 3.55
N ASN A 693 14.31 12.79 2.64
CA ASN A 693 15.33 11.76 2.73
C ASN A 693 16.70 12.45 2.81
N LEU A 694 17.21 12.59 4.03
CA LEU A 694 18.46 13.27 4.34
C LEU A 694 19.65 12.33 4.14
N PHE A 695 19.46 11.34 3.27
CA PHE A 695 20.50 10.68 2.48
C PHE A 695 20.86 11.60 1.29
N PHE A 696 21.39 12.77 1.62
CA PHE A 696 22.52 13.44 0.96
C PHE A 696 22.72 14.83 1.58
N MET A 697 23.57 14.86 2.59
CA MET A 697 24.51 15.96 2.90
C MET A 697 23.95 17.38 3.08
N SER A 698 23.88 17.81 4.34
CA SER A 698 24.35 19.13 4.72
C SER A 698 25.43 19.00 5.79
N SER A 699 26.70 19.07 5.37
CA SER A 699 27.84 19.11 6.28
C SER A 699 28.35 20.55 6.38
N PRO A 700 28.05 21.29 7.46
CA PRO A 700 28.55 22.65 7.63
C PRO A 700 29.99 22.60 8.16
N ASN A 701 30.99 22.74 7.29
CA ASN A 701 32.21 23.55 7.52
C ASN A 701 33.20 23.46 6.36
N LEU A 702 33.18 24.46 5.48
CA LEU A 702 34.22 24.68 4.47
C LEU A 702 35.52 25.17 5.14
N LYS A 703 36.51 24.29 5.27
CA LYS A 703 37.93 24.71 5.37
C LYS A 703 38.66 24.36 4.07
N LYS A 704 38.85 25.37 3.23
CA LYS A 704 39.68 25.31 2.01
C LYS A 704 41.07 24.78 2.37
N ASN A 705 41.56 23.79 1.64
CA ASN A 705 43.00 23.62 1.47
C ASN A 705 43.41 23.13 0.07
N ARG A 706 44.67 23.41 -0.24
CA ARG A 706 45.28 23.62 -1.56
C ARG A 706 45.04 22.57 -2.65
N LYS A 707 44.93 23.09 -3.89
CA LYS A 707 45.00 22.33 -5.15
C LYS A 707 46.39 21.69 -5.34
N THR A 708 46.42 20.41 -5.65
CA THR A 708 47.51 19.74 -6.40
C THR A 708 46.94 19.21 -7.72
N LYS A 709 47.55 19.57 -8.85
CA LYS A 709 47.17 19.06 -10.18
C LYS A 709 47.85 17.72 -10.43
N MET A 710 47.09 16.67 -10.71
CA MET A 710 47.59 15.44 -11.38
C MET A 710 46.77 15.12 -12.63
N LYS A 711 47.30 14.24 -13.49
CA LYS A 711 46.85 14.01 -14.87
C LYS A 711 45.51 13.26 -14.95
N LYS A 712 44.81 13.41 -16.09
CA LYS A 712 43.52 12.76 -16.39
C LYS A 712 43.64 11.23 -16.48
N SER A 713 43.29 10.55 -15.40
CA SER A 713 42.40 9.37 -15.45
C SER A 713 41.10 9.81 -14.76
N LYS A 714 39.94 9.47 -15.33
CA LYS A 714 38.63 9.72 -14.72
C LYS A 714 37.94 8.39 -14.53
N PHE A 715 38.12 7.81 -13.34
CA PHE A 715 37.30 6.70 -12.89
C PHE A 715 35.89 7.22 -12.57
N SER A 716 34.89 6.43 -12.96
CA SER A 716 33.48 6.76 -12.82
C SER A 716 32.72 5.53 -12.35
N VAL A 717 31.75 5.76 -11.49
CA VAL A 717 30.88 4.73 -10.93
C VAL A 717 29.44 5.17 -11.11
N GLY A 718 28.53 4.22 -11.32
CA GLY A 718 27.10 4.46 -11.27
C GLY A 718 26.41 3.29 -10.59
N TYR A 719 25.42 3.55 -9.76
CA TYR A 719 24.72 2.53 -8.98
C TYR A 719 23.22 2.61 -9.25
N GLY A 720 22.58 1.43 -9.34
CA GLY A 720 21.15 1.30 -9.50
C GLY A 720 20.63 0.06 -8.78
N VAL A 721 19.36 0.10 -8.40
CA VAL A 721 18.69 -0.98 -7.68
C VAL A 721 17.24 -1.07 -8.14
N SER A 722 16.70 -2.29 -8.22
CA SER A 722 15.29 -2.55 -8.51
C SER A 722 14.75 -3.67 -7.65
N ASP A 723 13.50 -3.56 -7.24
CA ASP A 723 12.79 -4.56 -6.42
C ASP A 723 12.36 -5.75 -7.28
N ILE A 724 12.76 -6.95 -6.88
CA ILE A 724 12.46 -8.23 -7.53
C ILE A 724 11.67 -9.19 -6.61
N THR A 725 11.14 -8.69 -5.50
CA THR A 725 10.45 -9.49 -4.48
C THR A 725 9.25 -10.26 -5.09
N PRO A 726 9.18 -11.60 -4.94
CA PRO A 726 8.02 -12.38 -5.35
C PRO A 726 6.76 -11.99 -4.57
N SER A 727 5.61 -11.98 -5.25
CA SER A 727 4.32 -11.76 -4.57
C SER A 727 3.99 -12.93 -3.64
N ILE A 728 3.13 -12.68 -2.64
CA ILE A 728 2.57 -13.73 -1.80
C ILE A 728 1.84 -14.74 -2.70
N GLY A 729 2.10 -16.04 -2.48
CA GLY A 729 1.59 -17.15 -3.27
C GLY A 729 2.52 -17.60 -4.42
N GLU A 730 3.54 -16.83 -4.80
CA GLU A 730 4.53 -17.25 -5.81
C GLU A 730 5.56 -18.24 -5.24
N PHE A 731 6.19 -19.03 -6.12
CA PHE A 731 7.20 -20.00 -5.71
C PHE A 731 8.53 -19.35 -5.30
N CYS A 732 9.04 -19.77 -4.14
CA CYS A 732 10.38 -19.46 -3.64
C CYS A 732 11.39 -20.55 -4.05
N SER A 733 12.57 -20.15 -4.50
CA SER A 733 13.64 -21.07 -4.88
C SER A 733 14.18 -21.88 -3.71
N PHE A 734 14.40 -23.19 -3.91
CA PHE A 734 15.36 -23.99 -3.13
C PHE A 734 15.19 -24.01 -1.60
N ARG A 735 14.10 -23.47 -1.06
CA ARG A 735 13.48 -23.94 0.17
C ARG A 735 13.33 -25.45 0.01
N LEU A 736 14.12 -26.26 0.73
CA LEU A 736 14.06 -27.74 0.69
C LEU A 736 12.85 -28.24 1.49
N SER A 737 11.74 -27.56 1.26
CA SER A 737 10.56 -27.45 2.08
C SER A 737 9.37 -27.92 1.28
N PRO A 738 8.35 -28.50 1.92
CA PRO A 738 7.34 -29.23 1.17
C PRO A 738 6.22 -28.31 0.67
N ASN A 739 5.95 -27.20 1.37
CA ASN A 739 5.35 -26.01 0.76
C ASN A 739 6.46 -25.10 0.21
N LYS A 740 6.27 -24.69 -1.05
CA LYS A 740 7.19 -23.89 -1.88
C LYS A 740 6.73 -22.46 -2.14
N ARG A 741 5.50 -22.10 -1.76
CA ARG A 741 4.94 -20.77 -2.00
C ARG A 741 5.30 -19.80 -0.88
N SER A 742 5.57 -18.56 -1.24
CA SER A 742 5.73 -17.47 -0.28
C SER A 742 4.41 -17.21 0.45
N LEU A 743 4.43 -17.18 1.77
CA LEU A 743 3.30 -16.75 2.62
C LEU A 743 3.43 -15.28 3.06
N GLY A 744 4.52 -14.60 2.70
CA GLY A 744 4.79 -13.24 3.13
C GLY A 744 6.18 -12.73 2.74
N VAL A 745 6.49 -11.49 3.08
CA VAL A 745 7.82 -10.89 2.91
C VAL A 745 8.35 -10.55 4.30
N HIS A 746 9.52 -11.07 4.66
CA HIS A 746 10.22 -10.68 5.89
C HIS A 746 11.06 -9.42 5.61
N ASP A 747 11.78 -9.45 4.50
CA ASP A 747 12.55 -8.35 3.93
C ASP A 747 12.57 -8.47 2.39
N ASN A 748 12.67 -7.32 1.72
CA ASN A 748 12.57 -7.22 0.27
C ASN A 748 13.85 -7.72 -0.42
N LEU A 749 13.68 -8.19 -1.66
CA LEU A 749 14.72 -8.76 -2.50
C LEU A 749 15.00 -7.83 -3.69
N TYR A 750 16.27 -7.65 -4.02
CA TYR A 750 16.71 -6.65 -4.99
C TYR A 750 17.61 -7.22 -6.09
N ALA A 751 17.54 -6.59 -7.26
CA ALA A 751 18.60 -6.62 -8.25
C ALA A 751 19.44 -5.35 -8.07
N HIS A 752 20.70 -5.51 -7.70
CA HIS A 752 21.68 -4.42 -7.57
C HIS A 752 22.58 -4.39 -8.79
N ALA A 753 22.80 -3.21 -9.38
CA ALA A 753 23.71 -3.02 -10.50
C ALA A 753 24.72 -1.91 -10.19
N LEU A 754 25.99 -2.17 -10.50
CA LEU A 754 27.08 -1.24 -10.36
C LEU A 754 27.86 -1.17 -11.66
N TYR A 755 27.80 -0.01 -12.30
CA TYR A 755 28.67 0.36 -13.40
C TYR A 755 30.00 0.86 -12.86
N LEU A 756 31.11 0.37 -13.42
CA LEU A 756 32.45 0.91 -13.26
C LEU A 756 33.01 1.25 -14.64
N GLY A 757 33.64 2.42 -14.79
CA GLY A 757 34.32 2.76 -16.04
C GLY A 757 35.46 3.75 -15.86
N ASN A 758 36.52 3.57 -16.64
CA ASN A 758 37.66 4.49 -16.72
C ASN A 758 37.81 5.03 -18.17
N SER A 759 38.99 5.53 -18.55
CA SER A 759 39.24 6.08 -19.88
C SER A 759 39.42 5.06 -21.01
N ARG A 760 39.39 3.76 -20.70
CA ARG A 760 39.66 2.65 -21.63
C ARG A 760 38.60 1.55 -21.59
N ASP A 761 38.18 1.20 -20.37
CA ASP A 761 37.40 0.01 -20.09
C ASP A 761 36.17 0.35 -19.23
N GLU A 762 35.06 -0.30 -19.55
CA GLU A 762 33.78 -0.24 -18.81
C GLU A 762 33.39 -1.67 -18.37
N MET A 763 32.69 -1.81 -17.24
CA MET A 763 32.08 -3.06 -16.80
C MET A 763 30.80 -2.81 -15.98
N ILE A 764 29.92 -3.81 -15.96
CA ILE A 764 28.70 -3.87 -15.15
C ILE A 764 28.80 -5.08 -14.24
N LEU A 765 28.64 -4.86 -12.94
CA LEU A 765 28.49 -5.90 -11.93
C LEU A 765 27.03 -5.91 -11.46
N VAL A 766 26.39 -7.08 -11.49
CA VAL A 766 25.01 -7.27 -11.03
C VAL A 766 24.96 -8.37 -9.98
N SER A 767 24.36 -8.07 -8.84
CA SER A 767 23.97 -9.05 -7.83
C SER A 767 22.44 -9.16 -7.77
N VAL A 768 21.92 -10.38 -7.71
CA VAL A 768 20.50 -10.69 -7.76
C VAL A 768 20.11 -11.54 -6.55
N ASP A 769 19.12 -11.08 -5.78
CA ASP A 769 18.58 -11.79 -4.63
C ASP A 769 17.69 -13.00 -5.03
N CYS A 770 18.35 -14.06 -5.50
CA CYS A 770 17.75 -15.35 -5.82
C CYS A 770 18.73 -16.50 -5.48
N VAL A 771 18.31 -17.76 -5.68
CA VAL A 771 19.20 -18.91 -5.49
C VAL A 771 20.34 -18.94 -6.52
N ALA A 772 20.03 -18.77 -7.80
CA ALA A 772 20.95 -18.91 -8.91
C ALA A 772 20.28 -18.43 -10.21
N LEU A 773 21.04 -18.38 -11.30
CA LEU A 773 20.53 -18.02 -12.62
C LEU A 773 21.00 -19.07 -13.63
N PRO A 774 20.09 -19.90 -14.18
CA PRO A 774 20.43 -20.83 -15.26
C PRO A 774 20.95 -20.10 -16.50
N ASP A 775 21.76 -20.76 -17.30
CA ASP A 775 22.45 -20.18 -18.45
C ASP A 775 21.49 -19.52 -19.46
N VAL A 776 20.31 -20.11 -19.70
CA VAL A 776 19.24 -19.51 -20.52
C VAL A 776 18.78 -18.16 -19.97
N THR A 777 18.66 -18.03 -18.65
CA THR A 777 18.26 -16.79 -17.99
C THR A 777 19.41 -15.77 -18.02
N VAL A 778 20.64 -16.21 -17.77
CA VAL A 778 21.85 -15.37 -17.89
C VAL A 778 22.01 -14.82 -19.30
N MET A 779 21.85 -15.64 -20.34
CA MET A 779 21.92 -15.20 -21.73
C MET A 779 20.88 -14.13 -22.06
N LYS A 780 19.62 -14.32 -21.63
CA LYS A 780 18.55 -13.32 -21.81
C LYS A 780 18.88 -12.00 -21.10
N ILE A 781 19.36 -12.07 -19.85
CA ILE A 781 19.73 -10.89 -19.06
C ILE A 781 20.92 -10.16 -19.70
N LYS A 782 22.00 -10.87 -20.05
CA LYS A 782 23.17 -10.26 -20.70
C LYS A 782 22.80 -9.65 -22.06
N GLN A 783 21.91 -10.26 -22.83
CA GLN A 783 21.41 -9.69 -24.07
C GLN A 783 20.65 -8.37 -23.83
N ALA A 784 19.71 -8.33 -22.89
CA ALA A 784 18.97 -7.11 -22.57
C ALA A 784 19.86 -6.00 -21.96
N VAL A 785 20.90 -6.37 -21.20
CA VAL A 785 21.91 -5.41 -20.70
C VAL A 785 22.72 -4.80 -21.86
N ARG A 786 23.08 -5.58 -22.89
CA ARG A 786 23.79 -5.08 -24.08
C ARG A 786 22.99 -4.08 -24.90
N GLU A 787 21.66 -4.15 -24.84
CA GLU A 787 20.75 -3.20 -25.49
C GLU A 787 20.70 -1.86 -24.74
N ILE A 788 21.07 -1.82 -23.46
CA ILE A 788 21.20 -0.60 -22.64
C ILE A 788 22.60 0.02 -22.78
N ILE A 789 23.65 -0.81 -22.68
CA ILE A 789 25.05 -0.39 -22.81
C ILE A 789 25.84 -1.45 -23.61
N PRO A 790 26.56 -1.08 -24.69
CA PRO A 790 27.17 -2.03 -25.63
C PRO A 790 28.46 -2.67 -25.08
N LEU A 791 28.32 -3.53 -24.06
CA LEU A 791 29.41 -4.27 -23.41
C LEU A 791 29.59 -5.69 -23.99
N THR A 792 30.82 -6.19 -23.95
CA THR A 792 31.11 -7.62 -24.25
C THR A 792 30.59 -8.55 -23.14
N GLU A 793 30.54 -9.86 -23.40
CA GLU A 793 30.14 -10.85 -22.36
C GLU A 793 31.03 -10.84 -21.12
N ALA A 794 32.32 -10.59 -21.31
CA ALA A 794 33.31 -10.49 -20.26
C ALA A 794 33.11 -9.24 -19.39
N GLN A 795 32.55 -8.16 -19.93
CA GLN A 795 32.33 -6.91 -19.19
C GLN A 795 31.04 -6.90 -18.37
N ILE A 796 30.22 -7.95 -18.42
CA ILE A 796 28.99 -8.09 -17.65
C ILE A 796 29.16 -9.25 -16.67
N LEU A 797 29.38 -8.95 -15.39
CA LEU A 797 29.30 -9.90 -14.28
C LEU A 797 27.86 -9.94 -13.79
N LEU A 798 27.27 -11.13 -13.74
CA LEU A 798 25.94 -11.36 -13.19
C LEU A 798 26.01 -12.52 -12.19
N ALA A 799 25.67 -12.25 -10.92
CA ALA A 799 25.74 -13.22 -9.83
C ALA A 799 24.40 -13.29 -9.08
N ALA A 800 24.09 -14.48 -8.56
CA ALA A 800 23.07 -14.63 -7.52
C ALA A 800 23.72 -14.56 -6.13
N THR A 801 23.01 -14.01 -5.14
CA THR A 801 23.46 -14.05 -3.75
C THR A 801 23.37 -15.45 -3.14
N HIS A 802 22.55 -16.33 -3.72
CA HIS A 802 22.22 -17.67 -3.23
C HIS A 802 21.30 -17.68 -1.99
N THR A 803 20.34 -16.76 -1.90
CA THR A 803 19.26 -16.88 -0.90
C THR A 803 18.29 -18.01 -1.23
N HIS A 804 18.06 -18.89 -0.25
CA HIS A 804 17.04 -19.94 -0.30
C HIS A 804 15.62 -19.45 0.03
N ASN A 805 15.47 -18.15 0.30
CA ASN A 805 14.18 -17.47 0.49
C ASN A 805 13.95 -16.44 -0.64
N GLY A 806 14.57 -16.67 -1.80
CA GLY A 806 14.43 -15.86 -3.01
C GLY A 806 13.40 -16.37 -4.01
N ALA A 807 13.27 -15.66 -5.14
CA ALA A 807 12.43 -16.07 -6.26
C ALA A 807 12.88 -17.42 -6.86
N GLU A 808 11.93 -18.30 -7.22
CA GLU A 808 12.26 -19.50 -8.00
C GLU A 808 12.74 -19.12 -9.42
N THR A 809 13.89 -19.65 -9.83
CA THR A 809 14.60 -19.27 -11.07
C THR A 809 15.18 -20.45 -11.84
N ILE A 810 15.28 -21.62 -11.20
CA ILE A 810 15.92 -22.81 -11.77
C ILE A 810 14.88 -23.70 -12.45
N GLY A 811 13.70 -23.91 -11.83
CA GLY A 811 12.59 -24.65 -12.46
C GLY A 811 12.87 -26.14 -12.69
N GLU A 812 13.76 -26.74 -11.89
CA GLU A 812 14.15 -28.15 -12.00
C GLU A 812 13.07 -29.15 -11.53
N GLU A 813 12.19 -28.68 -10.66
CA GLU A 813 11.17 -29.47 -9.99
C GLU A 813 9.89 -29.53 -10.84
N PRO A 814 9.30 -30.72 -11.02
CA PRO A 814 8.07 -30.86 -11.77
C PRO A 814 6.93 -30.07 -11.12
N TYR A 815 6.04 -29.51 -11.94
CA TYR A 815 4.90 -28.65 -11.55
C TYR A 815 5.23 -27.22 -11.07
N VAL A 816 6.50 -26.80 -11.12
CA VAL A 816 6.90 -25.43 -10.73
C VAL A 816 7.05 -24.54 -11.96
N ASP A 817 6.08 -23.64 -12.17
CA ASP A 817 6.20 -22.56 -13.16
C ASP A 817 6.91 -21.35 -12.53
N ASN A 818 8.02 -20.94 -13.14
CA ASN A 818 8.85 -19.81 -12.71
C ASN A 818 8.89 -18.66 -13.73
N SER A 819 8.01 -18.68 -14.74
CA SER A 819 8.03 -17.72 -15.84
C SER A 819 7.88 -16.26 -15.37
N LEU A 820 6.98 -16.01 -14.42
CA LEU A 820 6.74 -14.68 -13.84
C LEU A 820 7.95 -14.17 -13.04
N GLN A 821 8.61 -15.06 -12.29
CA GLN A 821 9.80 -14.76 -11.50
C GLN A 821 10.99 -14.44 -12.41
N ILE A 822 11.18 -15.20 -13.50
CA ILE A 822 12.21 -14.94 -14.51
C ILE A 822 11.95 -13.61 -15.22
N GLU A 823 10.72 -13.30 -15.61
CA GLU A 823 10.36 -12.00 -16.22
C GLU A 823 10.63 -10.83 -15.25
N ARG A 824 10.24 -10.97 -13.98
CA ARG A 824 10.51 -9.97 -12.94
C ARG A 824 12.00 -9.73 -12.75
N ILE A 825 12.82 -10.78 -12.70
CA ILE A 825 14.28 -10.64 -12.57
C ILE A 825 14.90 -10.01 -13.81
N LEU A 826 14.48 -10.44 -15.01
CA LEU A 826 14.96 -9.84 -16.26
C LEU A 826 14.72 -8.33 -16.26
N ARG A 827 13.47 -7.92 -15.96
CA ARG A 827 13.09 -6.51 -15.85
C ARG A 827 13.84 -5.79 -14.73
N GLY A 828 13.93 -6.39 -13.54
CA GLY A 828 14.61 -5.82 -12.38
C GLY A 828 16.08 -5.53 -12.65
N VAL A 829 16.78 -6.47 -13.29
CA VAL A 829 18.18 -6.26 -13.71
C VAL A 829 18.29 -5.18 -14.78
N THR A 830 17.42 -5.15 -15.79
CA THR A 830 17.46 -4.07 -16.80
C THR A 830 17.15 -2.69 -16.22
N ASP A 831 16.21 -2.60 -15.28
CA ASP A 831 15.87 -1.37 -14.58
C ASP A 831 17.05 -0.91 -13.70
N ALA A 832 17.64 -1.83 -12.91
CA ALA A 832 18.81 -1.54 -12.07
C ALA A 832 20.03 -1.10 -12.90
N VAL A 833 20.35 -1.79 -14.01
CA VAL A 833 21.42 -1.39 -14.92
C VAL A 833 21.14 -0.04 -15.56
N SER A 834 19.90 0.22 -16.00
CA SER A 834 19.52 1.53 -16.52
C SER A 834 19.76 2.63 -15.48
N PHE A 835 19.33 2.44 -14.23
CA PHE A 835 19.60 3.39 -13.14
C PHE A 835 21.11 3.56 -12.89
N ALA A 836 21.92 2.49 -12.95
CA ALA A 836 23.37 2.59 -12.81
C ALA A 836 24.02 3.43 -13.93
N ILE A 837 23.58 3.25 -15.18
CA ILE A 837 24.07 4.04 -16.32
C ILE A 837 23.61 5.50 -16.26
N GLU A 838 22.39 5.75 -15.79
CA GLU A 838 21.85 7.12 -15.66
C GLU A 838 22.45 7.92 -14.51
N ASN A 839 22.92 7.25 -13.45
CA ASN A 839 23.48 7.88 -12.24
C ASN A 839 25.02 7.74 -12.16
N LYS A 840 25.73 7.78 -13.30
CA LYS A 840 27.20 7.82 -13.33
C LYS A 840 27.74 9.11 -12.70
N PHE A 841 28.72 9.00 -11.82
CA PHE A 841 29.47 10.09 -11.19
C PHE A 841 30.99 9.84 -11.24
N GLU A 842 31.80 10.91 -11.19
CA GLU A 842 33.26 10.79 -11.05
C GLU A 842 33.60 10.32 -9.63
N ALA A 843 34.41 9.27 -9.55
CA ALA A 843 34.53 8.46 -8.35
C ALA A 843 35.98 8.17 -7.96
N ARG A 844 36.15 7.73 -6.72
CA ARG A 844 37.34 7.08 -6.19
C ARG A 844 36.92 5.75 -5.57
N ALA A 845 37.76 4.73 -5.64
CA ALA A 845 37.51 3.47 -4.97
C ALA A 845 38.79 2.86 -4.39
N ALA A 846 38.64 1.93 -3.45
CA ALA A 846 39.70 1.05 -2.98
C ALA A 846 39.12 -0.17 -2.27
N TRP A 847 39.88 -1.26 -2.25
CA TRP A 847 39.48 -2.50 -1.62
C TRP A 847 39.90 -2.56 -0.15
N GLY A 848 38.95 -2.72 0.75
CA GLY A 848 39.16 -3.06 2.16
C GLY A 848 38.82 -4.52 2.44
N ASN A 849 39.07 -4.98 3.66
CA ASN A 849 38.52 -6.24 4.16
C ASN A 849 38.24 -6.15 5.66
N ALA A 850 37.43 -7.09 6.16
CA ALA A 850 37.26 -7.37 7.58
C ALA A 850 37.42 -8.87 7.82
N ASP A 851 37.94 -9.26 8.98
CA ASP A 851 38.01 -10.65 9.41
C ASP A 851 36.74 -11.04 10.18
N LEU A 852 36.13 -12.17 9.80
CA LEU A 852 34.89 -12.74 10.34
C LEU A 852 35.14 -14.10 11.01
N PRO A 853 35.98 -14.17 12.06
CA PRO A 853 36.37 -15.43 12.68
C PRO A 853 35.15 -16.10 13.34
N GLY A 854 35.00 -17.41 13.11
CA GLY A 854 33.95 -18.23 13.71
C GLY A 854 32.59 -18.23 13.00
N ILE A 855 32.35 -17.31 12.06
CA ILE A 855 31.12 -17.28 11.26
C ILE A 855 31.12 -18.42 10.24
N ALA A 856 32.07 -18.46 9.31
CA ALA A 856 32.14 -19.56 8.35
C ALA A 856 32.48 -20.90 9.02
N LYS A 857 31.74 -21.97 8.69
CA LYS A 857 32.01 -23.37 9.10
C LYS A 857 31.86 -24.34 7.93
N ASN A 858 32.81 -25.27 7.79
CA ASN A 858 32.78 -26.30 6.76
C ASN A 858 31.76 -27.40 7.11
N ARG A 859 30.64 -27.43 6.39
CA ARG A 859 29.52 -28.34 6.59
C ARG A 859 29.78 -29.74 6.03
N PHE A 860 30.68 -29.86 5.06
CA PHE A 860 31.04 -31.14 4.45
C PHE A 860 31.91 -31.95 5.42
N ALA A 861 32.98 -31.34 5.94
CA ALA A 861 33.86 -31.97 6.92
C ALA A 861 33.09 -32.46 8.16
N ALA A 862 32.14 -31.65 8.66
CA ALA A 862 31.26 -32.02 9.77
C ALA A 862 30.33 -33.23 9.46
N ARG A 863 29.97 -33.48 8.19
CA ARG A 863 29.14 -34.64 7.79
C ARG A 863 29.95 -35.93 7.69
N ILE A 864 31.21 -35.84 7.28
CA ILE A 864 32.11 -37.01 7.12
C ILE A 864 32.97 -37.29 8.36
N GLY A 865 32.82 -36.50 9.44
CA GLY A 865 33.60 -36.64 10.67
C GLY A 865 35.08 -36.27 10.49
N SER A 866 35.38 -35.32 9.60
CA SER A 866 36.75 -34.91 9.27
C SER A 866 37.15 -33.63 10.02
N ASP A 867 38.41 -33.58 10.46
CA ASP A 867 39.05 -32.40 11.07
C ASP A 867 39.41 -31.29 10.06
N ILE A 868 39.04 -31.42 8.77
CA ILE A 868 39.30 -30.40 7.73
C ILE A 868 38.39 -29.18 7.95
N THR A 869 38.84 -28.23 8.75
CA THR A 869 38.10 -27.01 9.11
C THR A 869 38.33 -25.81 8.19
N LYS A 870 38.80 -26.02 6.94
CA LYS A 870 39.10 -24.94 6.00
C LYS A 870 37.88 -24.05 5.76
N VAL A 871 38.04 -22.75 6.01
CA VAL A 871 37.07 -21.66 5.80
C VAL A 871 37.84 -20.38 5.46
N ASP A 872 37.32 -19.57 4.54
CA ASP A 872 37.85 -18.21 4.31
C ASP A 872 37.05 -17.24 5.19
N SER A 873 37.68 -16.71 6.25
CA SER A 873 37.06 -15.77 7.18
C SER A 873 37.09 -14.33 6.67
N ARG A 874 37.76 -14.04 5.55
CA ARG A 874 37.89 -12.68 5.03
C ARG A 874 36.63 -12.25 4.30
N ALA A 875 36.02 -11.15 4.75
CA ALA A 875 35.03 -10.42 3.97
C ALA A 875 35.73 -9.26 3.24
N ASP A 876 35.82 -9.34 1.91
CA ASP A 876 36.40 -8.30 1.07
C ASP A 876 35.33 -7.28 0.66
N PHE A 877 35.66 -5.98 0.57
CA PHE A 877 34.73 -4.95 0.11
C PHE A 877 35.40 -3.89 -0.76
N LEU A 878 34.68 -3.37 -1.77
CA LEU A 878 35.11 -2.21 -2.55
C LEU A 878 34.42 -0.95 -2.00
N LYS A 879 35.18 -0.09 -1.32
CA LYS A 879 34.73 1.23 -0.88
C LYS A 879 34.65 2.18 -2.07
N ILE A 880 33.55 2.92 -2.19
CA ILE A 880 33.35 3.91 -3.25
C ILE A 880 33.03 5.29 -2.65
N GLU A 881 33.74 6.30 -3.13
CA GLU A 881 33.57 7.71 -2.84
C GLU A 881 33.36 8.49 -4.15
N ASP A 882 32.79 9.70 -4.09
CA ASP A 882 32.88 10.63 -5.22
C ASP A 882 34.26 11.31 -5.31
N ALA A 883 34.46 12.09 -6.37
CA ALA A 883 35.68 12.88 -6.59
C ALA A 883 36.03 13.84 -5.43
N ASP A 884 35.05 14.28 -4.64
CA ASP A 884 35.24 15.14 -3.46
C ASP A 884 35.59 14.34 -2.19
N GLY A 885 35.58 12.99 -2.26
CA GLY A 885 35.88 12.10 -1.13
C GLY A 885 34.67 11.75 -0.27
N ASN A 886 33.45 12.02 -0.72
CA ASN A 886 32.24 11.67 0.04
C ASN A 886 31.86 10.21 -0.22
N TYR A 887 31.74 9.41 0.83
CA TYR A 887 31.30 8.03 0.77
C TYR A 887 29.95 7.89 0.05
N LYS A 888 29.87 6.94 -0.89
CA LYS A 888 28.67 6.61 -1.68
C LYS A 888 28.15 5.20 -1.44
N GLY A 889 29.00 4.28 -1.01
CA GLY A 889 28.59 2.91 -0.72
C GLY A 889 29.73 1.91 -0.82
N ILE A 890 29.38 0.64 -0.60
CA ILE A 890 30.21 -0.52 -0.89
C ILE A 890 29.45 -1.58 -1.68
N PHE A 891 30.18 -2.49 -2.30
CA PHE A 891 29.75 -3.89 -2.33
C PHE A 891 30.75 -4.72 -1.52
N TRP A 892 30.30 -5.86 -1.00
CA TRP A 892 31.15 -6.79 -0.26
C TRP A 892 30.94 -8.24 -0.68
N HIS A 893 31.93 -9.06 -0.36
CA HIS A 893 32.04 -10.47 -0.70
C HIS A 893 32.38 -11.27 0.55
N PHE A 894 31.76 -12.45 0.69
CA PHE A 894 32.08 -13.41 1.73
C PHE A 894 31.66 -14.82 1.31
N ALA A 895 32.43 -15.85 1.69
CA ALA A 895 32.23 -17.23 1.25
C ALA A 895 31.40 -18.04 2.25
N ALA A 896 30.09 -17.76 2.38
CA ALA A 896 29.18 -18.54 3.22
C ALA A 896 27.74 -18.61 2.66
N HIS A 897 27.10 -19.78 2.70
CA HIS A 897 25.73 -19.97 2.23
C HIS A 897 24.67 -19.12 2.98
N PRO A 898 23.86 -18.29 2.30
CA PRO A 898 22.68 -17.62 2.88
C PRO A 898 21.53 -18.60 3.13
N THR A 899 21.67 -19.34 4.22
CA THR A 899 20.75 -20.40 4.63
C THR A 899 20.35 -20.32 6.11
N THR A 900 20.63 -19.19 6.76
CA THR A 900 20.41 -19.01 8.20
C THR A 900 18.93 -18.96 8.56
N CYS A 901 18.04 -18.50 7.66
CA CYS A 901 16.59 -18.42 7.87
C CYS A 901 15.76 -19.29 6.90
N MET A 902 16.35 -20.23 6.16
CA MET A 902 15.62 -20.96 5.10
C MET A 902 14.45 -21.86 5.56
N LYS A 903 14.36 -22.19 6.86
CA LYS A 903 13.22 -22.89 7.47
C LYS A 903 12.18 -21.93 8.08
N ALA A 904 12.43 -20.62 8.09
CA ALA A 904 11.60 -19.65 8.78
C ALA A 904 10.35 -19.26 7.96
N GLY A 905 9.16 -19.43 8.54
CA GLY A 905 7.92 -18.71 8.21
C GLY A 905 7.36 -18.72 6.79
N TYR A 906 7.95 -19.46 5.84
CA TYR A 906 7.61 -19.39 4.40
C TYR A 906 7.67 -17.98 3.78
N MET A 907 8.45 -17.06 4.34
CA MET A 907 8.57 -15.69 3.85
C MET A 907 9.76 -15.51 2.90
N ASN A 908 9.66 -14.52 1.99
CA ASN A 908 10.80 -14.03 1.21
C ASN A 908 11.80 -13.32 2.13
N SER A 909 13.11 -13.49 1.91
CA SER A 909 14.18 -12.88 2.72
C SER A 909 15.56 -12.94 2.05
N ALA A 910 16.36 -11.90 2.22
CA ALA A 910 17.77 -11.81 1.83
C ALA A 910 18.73 -12.38 2.91
N ASP A 911 18.21 -13.17 3.86
CA ASP A 911 19.00 -13.91 4.87
C ASP A 911 20.01 -13.01 5.61
N TYR A 912 21.12 -13.55 6.11
CA TYR A 912 22.04 -12.79 6.98
C TYR A 912 22.65 -11.55 6.28
N TYR A 913 22.88 -11.63 4.96
CA TYR A 913 23.53 -10.55 4.21
C TYR A 913 22.59 -9.37 4.00
N GLY A 914 21.26 -9.60 3.89
CA GLY A 914 20.26 -8.53 3.86
C GLY A 914 20.26 -7.69 5.14
N VAL A 915 20.36 -8.35 6.30
CA VAL A 915 20.51 -7.67 7.59
C VAL A 915 21.83 -6.90 7.66
N ALA A 916 22.95 -7.50 7.23
CA ALA A 916 24.25 -6.82 7.22
C ALA A 916 24.24 -5.57 6.31
N ASN A 917 23.71 -5.70 5.08
CA ASN A 917 23.53 -4.59 4.14
C ASN A 917 22.73 -3.44 4.78
N LYS A 918 21.58 -3.76 5.39
CA LYS A 918 20.72 -2.80 6.07
C LYS A 918 21.47 -2.06 7.18
N LEU A 919 22.14 -2.76 8.09
CA LEU A 919 22.86 -2.16 9.21
C LEU A 919 24.04 -1.28 8.76
N VAL A 920 24.77 -1.69 7.70
CA VAL A 920 25.83 -0.88 7.09
C VAL A 920 25.25 0.41 6.48
N MET A 921 24.15 0.32 5.72
CA MET A 921 23.48 1.50 5.13
C MET A 921 22.89 2.43 6.19
N GLU A 922 22.25 1.89 7.25
CA GLU A 922 21.74 2.68 8.37
C GLU A 922 22.85 3.43 9.12
N LYS A 923 24.06 2.85 9.19
CA LYS A 923 25.18 3.42 9.95
C LYS A 923 26.06 4.38 9.16
N LEU A 924 26.43 4.04 7.93
CA LEU A 924 27.39 4.78 7.09
C LEU A 924 26.72 5.56 5.96
N GLY A 925 25.45 5.28 5.67
CA GLY A 925 24.76 5.79 4.50
C GLY A 925 25.11 5.01 3.23
N GLY A 926 24.83 5.62 2.07
CA GLY A 926 25.19 5.06 0.77
C GLY A 926 24.45 3.77 0.40
N PHE A 927 24.96 3.06 -0.61
CA PHE A 927 24.52 1.71 -0.95
C PHE A 927 25.38 0.63 -0.27
N CYS A 928 24.79 -0.54 0.00
CA CYS A 928 25.51 -1.74 0.42
C CYS A 928 24.83 -2.96 -0.19
N PHE A 929 25.58 -3.80 -0.91
CA PHE A 929 25.08 -5.05 -1.48
C PHE A 929 26.16 -6.14 -1.53
N PHE A 930 25.72 -7.39 -1.69
CA PHE A 930 26.51 -8.58 -1.41
C PHE A 930 26.80 -9.43 -2.67
N PHE A 931 27.96 -10.08 -2.71
CA PHE A 931 28.32 -11.15 -3.64
C PHE A 931 28.79 -12.39 -2.88
N ASN A 932 28.33 -13.57 -3.28
CA ASN A 932 28.67 -14.81 -2.57
C ASN A 932 29.94 -15.48 -3.14
N GLY A 933 30.71 -16.13 -2.26
CA GLY A 933 31.98 -16.78 -2.58
C GLY A 933 31.90 -18.26 -2.93
N ALA A 934 33.06 -18.92 -2.87
CA ALA A 934 33.21 -20.37 -3.02
C ALA A 934 32.70 -21.12 -1.77
N CYS A 935 31.39 -21.13 -1.55
CA CYS A 935 30.77 -21.67 -0.34
C CYS A 935 30.05 -23.01 -0.51
N GLY A 936 30.31 -23.79 -1.57
CA GLY A 936 29.62 -25.08 -1.81
C GLY A 936 29.60 -26.02 -0.59
N ASN A 937 30.66 -25.98 0.22
CA ASN A 937 30.80 -26.71 1.48
C ASN A 937 30.74 -25.83 2.76
N ILE A 938 30.38 -24.53 2.68
CA ILE A 938 30.49 -23.56 3.79
C ILE A 938 29.14 -22.91 4.15
N ASN A 939 28.80 -22.91 5.44
CA ASN A 939 27.64 -22.21 6.01
C ASN A 939 28.07 -21.28 7.18
N PRO A 940 27.29 -20.23 7.53
CA PRO A 940 27.54 -19.37 8.71
C PRO A 940 27.40 -20.03 10.09
N GLU A 941 26.93 -21.29 10.17
CA GLU A 941 27.02 -22.26 11.30
C GLU A 941 25.84 -23.26 11.22
N LEU A 942 26.05 -24.49 11.70
CA LEU A 942 25.04 -25.52 11.85
C LEU A 942 24.15 -25.32 13.09
N GLY A 943 22.88 -24.94 12.91
CA GLY A 943 21.91 -24.76 14.02
C GLY A 943 20.47 -24.57 13.54
N LYS A 944 19.55 -24.22 14.46
CA LYS A 944 18.13 -23.93 14.13
C LYS A 944 18.05 -22.75 13.17
N ARG A 945 17.50 -22.95 11.98
CA ARG A 945 17.43 -21.94 10.93
C ARG A 945 16.20 -21.04 11.14
N SER A 946 16.38 -19.77 11.48
CA SER A 946 15.33 -18.83 11.86
C SER A 946 15.69 -17.37 11.52
N PHE A 947 14.73 -16.45 11.61
CA PHE A 947 14.99 -15.02 11.35
C PHE A 947 15.91 -14.39 12.41
N GLU A 948 15.79 -14.79 13.67
CA GLU A 948 16.67 -14.32 14.76
C GLU A 948 18.12 -14.74 14.52
N ARG A 949 18.34 -15.90 13.88
CA ARG A 949 19.68 -16.38 13.49
C ARG A 949 20.26 -15.61 12.31
N SER A 950 19.42 -15.25 11.34
CA SER A 950 19.78 -14.31 10.27
C SER A 950 20.17 -12.95 10.84
N GLU A 951 19.38 -12.42 11.78
CA GLU A 951 19.66 -11.15 12.43
C GLU A 951 20.98 -11.19 13.23
N HIS A 952 21.22 -12.26 13.98
CA HIS A 952 22.45 -12.46 14.75
C HIS A 952 23.70 -12.40 13.85
N PHE A 953 23.79 -13.23 12.81
CA PHE A 953 24.96 -13.22 11.93
C PHE A 953 25.06 -11.94 11.10
N GLY A 954 23.96 -11.39 10.61
CA GLY A 954 23.97 -10.12 9.88
C GLY A 954 24.45 -8.95 10.74
N ARG A 955 24.13 -8.96 12.04
CA ARG A 955 24.63 -8.00 13.03
C ARG A 955 26.12 -8.17 13.28
N GLU A 956 26.61 -9.38 13.55
CA GLU A 956 28.04 -9.63 13.76
C GLU A 956 28.87 -9.20 12.55
N ILE A 957 28.42 -9.51 11.33
CA ILE A 957 29.10 -9.11 10.09
C ILE A 957 29.12 -7.58 9.93
N ALA A 958 28.00 -6.90 10.18
CA ALA A 958 27.95 -5.45 10.13
C ALA A 958 28.88 -4.80 11.18
N GLU A 959 28.91 -5.33 12.40
CA GLU A 959 29.79 -4.86 13.48
C GLU A 959 31.28 -5.00 13.14
N LYS A 960 31.66 -5.96 12.29
CA LYS A 960 33.03 -6.12 11.76
C LYS A 960 33.32 -5.26 10.53
N LEU A 961 32.37 -5.07 9.62
CA LEU A 961 32.56 -4.26 8.42
C LEU A 961 32.56 -2.75 8.70
N ILE A 962 31.67 -2.28 9.58
CA ILE A 962 31.45 -0.84 9.84
C ILE A 962 32.71 -0.08 10.28
N PRO A 963 33.61 -0.62 11.14
CA PRO A 963 34.85 0.06 11.52
C PRO A 963 35.90 0.14 10.40
N GLU A 964 35.96 -0.87 9.53
CA GLU A 964 36.99 -1.00 8.49
C GLU A 964 36.68 -0.14 7.25
N ILE A 965 35.40 0.07 6.90
CA ILE A 965 35.00 0.82 5.70
C ILE A 965 35.52 2.27 5.70
N PRO A 966 35.41 3.08 6.78
CA PRO A 966 35.85 4.47 6.75
C PRO A 966 37.37 4.64 6.55
N ILE A 967 38.19 3.74 7.11
CA ILE A 967 39.66 3.89 7.16
C ILE A 967 40.38 3.55 5.85
N VAL A 968 39.70 2.92 4.89
CA VAL A 968 40.27 2.57 3.59
C VAL A 968 40.43 3.81 2.71
N GLU A 969 41.67 4.13 2.31
CA GLU A 969 41.99 5.26 1.44
C GLU A 969 41.69 4.95 -0.03
N THR A 970 40.90 5.79 -0.70
CA THR A 970 40.45 5.57 -2.08
C THR A 970 41.33 6.22 -3.15
N SER A 971 41.39 5.62 -4.34
CA SER A 971 42.10 6.15 -5.52
C SER A 971 41.15 6.42 -6.69
N ALA A 972 41.45 7.43 -7.51
CA ALA A 972 40.80 7.64 -8.81
C ALA A 972 41.49 6.88 -9.97
N ASP A 973 42.65 6.27 -9.72
CA ASP A 973 43.41 5.50 -10.70
C ASP A 973 43.12 4.01 -10.53
N ILE A 974 42.00 3.56 -11.10
CA ILE A 974 41.50 2.19 -11.03
C ILE A 974 41.61 1.54 -12.41
N ASP A 975 42.52 0.56 -12.51
CA ASP A 975 42.62 -0.30 -13.69
C ASP A 975 41.40 -1.24 -13.74
N LEU A 976 40.81 -1.37 -14.92
CA LEU A 976 39.63 -2.19 -15.18
C LEU A 976 39.96 -3.06 -16.38
N LYS A 977 39.91 -4.38 -16.24
CA LYS A 977 40.04 -5.31 -17.36
C LYS A 977 39.11 -6.50 -17.13
N SER A 978 38.53 -7.07 -18.18
CA SER A 978 37.78 -8.32 -18.08
C SER A 978 38.08 -9.24 -19.25
N ASP A 979 38.04 -10.56 -19.02
CA ASP A 979 38.19 -11.57 -20.07
C ASP A 979 37.36 -12.82 -19.73
N ILE A 980 36.98 -13.60 -20.74
CA ILE A 980 36.11 -14.78 -20.57
C ILE A 980 36.60 -15.95 -21.42
N THR A 981 36.46 -17.16 -20.89
CA THR A 981 36.73 -18.39 -21.63
C THR A 981 35.62 -19.40 -21.41
N GLU A 982 35.43 -20.29 -22.38
CA GLU A 982 34.56 -21.45 -22.27
C GLU A 982 35.44 -22.69 -22.04
N ILE A 983 35.02 -23.54 -21.11
CA ILE A 983 35.72 -24.75 -20.71
C ILE A 983 34.76 -25.92 -20.92
N SER A 984 35.13 -26.87 -21.77
CA SER A 984 34.42 -28.14 -21.88
C SER A 984 34.98 -29.10 -20.83
N ILE A 985 34.15 -29.48 -19.86
CA ILE A 985 34.51 -30.40 -18.78
C ILE A 985 33.89 -31.76 -19.08
N PRO A 986 34.69 -32.84 -19.20
CA PRO A 986 34.16 -34.19 -19.37
C PRO A 986 33.25 -34.60 -18.22
N LEU A 987 32.11 -35.23 -18.53
CA LEU A 987 31.23 -35.88 -17.57
C LEU A 987 31.64 -37.35 -17.40
N THR A 988 31.15 -38.02 -16.37
CA THR A 988 31.47 -39.43 -16.15
C THR A 988 30.64 -40.38 -17.01
N SER A 989 31.26 -41.47 -17.45
CA SER A 989 30.55 -42.63 -17.96
C SER A 989 29.86 -43.45 -16.87
N LYS A 990 30.21 -43.25 -15.58
CA LYS A 990 29.61 -43.97 -14.45
C LYS A 990 28.30 -43.32 -13.99
N LYS A 991 27.19 -43.86 -14.50
CA LYS A 991 25.83 -43.48 -14.06
C LYS A 991 25.63 -43.72 -12.55
N PRO A 992 24.88 -42.85 -11.84
CA PRO A 992 24.57 -43.04 -10.43
C PRO A 992 23.69 -44.27 -10.23
N ASP A 993 23.79 -44.92 -9.06
CA ASP A 993 22.87 -45.99 -8.70
C ASP A 993 21.48 -45.44 -8.35
N ILE A 994 20.46 -45.98 -9.02
CA ILE A 994 19.04 -45.70 -8.80
C ILE A 994 18.25 -46.92 -8.32
N SER A 995 18.88 -48.09 -8.13
CA SER A 995 18.20 -49.30 -7.62
C SER A 995 17.69 -49.14 -6.18
N SER A 996 18.33 -48.24 -5.44
CA SER A 996 18.11 -47.96 -4.01
C SER A 996 17.29 -46.69 -3.73
N VAL A 997 16.79 -45.99 -4.78
CA VAL A 997 16.02 -44.74 -4.64
C VAL A 997 14.61 -44.87 -5.24
N PRO A 998 13.63 -44.06 -4.79
CA PRO A 998 12.28 -44.09 -5.35
C PRO A 998 12.24 -43.90 -6.88
N SER A 999 11.26 -44.51 -7.51
CA SER A 999 10.96 -44.33 -8.94
C SER A 999 10.50 -42.90 -9.25
N ARG A 1000 10.53 -42.53 -10.54
CA ARG A 1000 10.10 -41.19 -10.98
C ARG A 1000 8.64 -40.92 -10.63
N ASP A 1001 7.77 -41.92 -10.78
CA ASP A 1001 6.34 -41.77 -10.52
C ASP A 1001 6.06 -41.59 -9.02
N GLU A 1002 6.72 -42.34 -8.14
CA GLU A 1002 6.63 -42.14 -6.68
C GLU A 1002 7.14 -40.76 -6.25
N ILE A 1003 8.18 -40.23 -6.91
CA ILE A 1003 8.71 -38.87 -6.65
C ILE A 1003 7.73 -37.80 -7.14
N LEU A 1004 7.18 -37.96 -8.33
CA LEU A 1004 6.19 -37.06 -8.93
C LEU A 1004 4.91 -37.01 -8.09
N GLU A 1005 4.41 -38.17 -7.68
CA GLU A 1005 3.26 -38.31 -6.78
C GLU A 1005 3.55 -37.66 -5.41
N TYR A 1006 4.74 -37.90 -4.84
CA TYR A 1006 5.14 -37.24 -3.60
C TYR A 1006 5.16 -35.71 -3.72
N PHE A 1007 5.82 -35.16 -4.76
CA PHE A 1007 5.88 -33.71 -4.98
C PHE A 1007 4.49 -33.11 -5.22
N LYS A 1008 3.63 -33.79 -5.98
CA LYS A 1008 2.24 -33.38 -6.21
C LYS A 1008 1.45 -33.33 -4.89
N ASN A 1009 1.42 -34.42 -4.14
CA ASN A 1009 0.64 -34.55 -2.92
C ASN A 1009 1.12 -33.59 -1.83
N ILE A 1010 2.43 -33.39 -1.72
CA ILE A 1010 3.00 -32.55 -0.66
C ILE A 1010 2.84 -31.04 -0.92
N SER A 1011 2.73 -30.63 -2.19
CA SER A 1011 2.48 -29.23 -2.57
C SER A 1011 1.14 -28.67 -2.09
N SER A 1012 0.19 -29.56 -1.78
CA SER A 1012 -1.16 -29.25 -1.30
C SER A 1012 -1.39 -29.55 0.18
N LEU A 1013 -0.39 -30.08 0.88
CA LEU A 1013 -0.53 -30.53 2.28
C LEU A 1013 -0.27 -29.37 3.25
N GLU A 1014 -1.21 -29.11 4.16
CA GLU A 1014 -0.95 -28.28 5.33
C GLU A 1014 -0.12 -29.10 6.34
N ILE A 1015 1.09 -28.63 6.64
CA ILE A 1015 2.05 -29.38 7.46
C ILE A 1015 2.09 -28.78 8.85
N LEU A 1016 1.66 -29.58 9.82
CA LEU A 1016 1.73 -29.22 11.24
C LEU A 1016 3.20 -29.03 11.68
N PRO A 1017 3.49 -28.09 12.60
CA PRO A 1017 4.85 -27.78 13.03
C PRO A 1017 5.66 -29.02 13.46
N ASP A 1018 5.03 -29.97 14.14
CA ASP A 1018 5.69 -31.15 14.70
C ASP A 1018 6.05 -32.20 13.63
N GLU A 1019 5.38 -32.21 12.48
CA GLU A 1019 5.71 -33.08 11.35
C GLU A 1019 6.71 -32.45 10.37
N TYR A 1020 7.04 -31.16 10.53
CA TYR A 1020 7.85 -30.40 9.59
C TYR A 1020 9.19 -31.07 9.28
N GLU A 1021 9.93 -31.54 10.30
CA GLU A 1021 11.26 -32.11 10.10
C GLU A 1021 11.21 -33.46 9.35
N LYS A 1022 10.18 -34.27 9.60
CA LYS A 1022 9.92 -35.53 8.90
C LYS A 1022 9.65 -35.29 7.41
N HIS A 1023 8.78 -34.32 7.08
CA HIS A 1023 8.52 -33.97 5.69
C HIS A 1023 9.72 -33.29 5.02
N TRP A 1024 10.45 -32.44 5.74
CA TRP A 1024 11.70 -31.81 5.29
C TRP A 1024 12.78 -32.84 4.92
N LEU A 1025 12.99 -33.86 5.76
CA LEU A 1025 13.93 -34.95 5.48
C LEU A 1025 13.46 -35.79 4.29
N ARG A 1026 12.19 -36.21 4.24
CA ARG A 1026 11.64 -36.99 3.12
C ARG A 1026 11.74 -36.22 1.80
N TYR A 1027 11.45 -34.92 1.83
CA TYR A 1027 11.52 -34.04 0.68
C TYR A 1027 12.95 -33.96 0.12
N GLN A 1028 13.96 -33.76 0.97
CA GLN A 1028 15.37 -33.78 0.54
C GLN A 1028 15.76 -35.13 -0.10
N SER A 1029 15.31 -36.25 0.45
CA SER A 1029 15.57 -37.58 -0.12
C SER A 1029 14.91 -37.76 -1.49
N CYS A 1030 13.64 -37.38 -1.65
CA CYS A 1030 12.94 -37.41 -2.94
C CYS A 1030 13.60 -36.50 -3.98
N ARG A 1031 14.08 -35.31 -3.57
CA ARG A 1031 14.81 -34.37 -4.44
C ARG A 1031 16.18 -34.89 -4.87
N THR A 1032 16.90 -35.55 -3.96
CA THR A 1032 18.19 -36.19 -4.27
C THR A 1032 18.00 -37.36 -5.24
N ALA A 1033 16.93 -38.14 -5.07
CA ALA A 1033 16.55 -39.20 -5.99
C ALA A 1033 16.15 -38.65 -7.38
N TRP A 1034 15.37 -37.57 -7.44
CA TRP A 1034 15.02 -36.87 -8.69
C TRP A 1034 16.26 -36.44 -9.47
N TRP A 1035 17.26 -35.91 -8.76
CA TRP A 1035 18.55 -35.54 -9.33
C TRP A 1035 19.33 -36.71 -9.90
N ARG A 1036 19.39 -37.87 -9.21
CA ARG A 1036 20.00 -39.09 -9.79
C ARG A 1036 19.29 -39.53 -11.08
N HIS A 1037 17.96 -39.47 -11.11
CA HIS A 1037 17.16 -39.75 -12.31
C HIS A 1037 17.46 -38.79 -13.46
N LYS A 1038 17.54 -37.48 -13.20
CA LYS A 1038 17.91 -36.48 -14.24
C LYS A 1038 19.36 -36.62 -14.70
N LEU A 1039 20.30 -36.88 -13.79
CA LEU A 1039 21.70 -37.11 -14.14
C LEU A 1039 21.86 -38.29 -15.09
N ILE A 1040 21.09 -39.37 -14.92
CA ILE A 1040 21.08 -40.51 -15.87
C ILE A 1040 20.62 -40.11 -17.27
N ASP A 1041 19.66 -39.19 -17.41
CA ASP A 1041 19.19 -38.73 -18.72
C ASP A 1041 20.21 -37.79 -19.37
N ILE A 1042 20.76 -36.85 -18.59
CA ILE A 1042 21.87 -35.99 -19.00
C ILE A 1042 23.05 -36.81 -19.53
N LEU A 1043 23.46 -37.86 -18.80
CA LEU A 1043 24.54 -38.78 -19.20
C LEU A 1043 24.16 -39.77 -20.33
N LYS A 1044 22.96 -39.65 -20.94
CA LYS A 1044 22.64 -40.28 -22.24
C LYS A 1044 22.80 -39.30 -23.41
N GLU A 1045 22.60 -38.01 -23.15
CA GLU A 1045 22.51 -36.96 -24.17
C GLU A 1045 23.83 -36.21 -24.37
N LYS A 1046 24.67 -36.10 -23.32
CA LYS A 1046 25.98 -35.43 -23.36
C LYS A 1046 27.04 -36.17 -22.55
N ASP A 1047 28.28 -36.11 -23.04
CA ASP A 1047 29.50 -36.67 -22.44
C ASP A 1047 30.41 -35.61 -21.81
N SER A 1048 30.04 -34.33 -21.96
CA SER A 1048 30.79 -33.14 -21.56
C SER A 1048 29.82 -32.01 -21.25
N GLU A 1049 30.23 -31.06 -20.41
CA GLU A 1049 29.49 -29.82 -20.14
C GLU A 1049 30.38 -28.61 -20.43
N ASN A 1050 29.86 -27.68 -21.24
CA ASN A 1050 30.52 -26.42 -21.53
C ASN A 1050 30.11 -25.38 -20.50
N ILE A 1051 31.07 -24.84 -19.77
CA ILE A 1051 30.84 -23.77 -18.78
C ILE A 1051 31.67 -22.54 -19.11
N LYS A 1052 31.14 -21.36 -18.78
CA LYS A 1052 31.81 -20.08 -19.00
C LYS A 1052 32.41 -19.55 -17.71
N VAL A 1053 33.70 -19.20 -17.77
CA VAL A 1053 34.47 -18.67 -16.65
C VAL A 1053 35.05 -17.32 -17.08
N ALA A 1054 34.73 -16.26 -16.34
CA ALA A 1054 35.25 -14.92 -16.57
C ALA A 1054 36.18 -14.50 -15.44
N ALA A 1055 37.18 -13.69 -15.78
CA ALA A 1055 38.03 -13.01 -14.83
C ALA A 1055 37.85 -11.49 -14.99
N HIS A 1056 37.81 -10.78 -13.87
CA HIS A 1056 37.73 -9.33 -13.82
C HIS A 1056 38.85 -8.78 -12.94
N LYS A 1057 39.46 -7.68 -13.37
CA LYS A 1057 40.43 -6.90 -12.61
C LYS A 1057 39.79 -5.57 -12.23
N ILE A 1058 39.81 -5.23 -10.95
CA ILE A 1058 39.37 -3.93 -10.43
C ILE A 1058 40.48 -3.43 -9.49
N GLY A 1059 41.31 -2.52 -10.00
CA GLY A 1059 42.50 -2.04 -9.30
C GLY A 1059 43.56 -3.13 -9.12
N ASP A 1060 43.84 -3.48 -7.86
CA ASP A 1060 44.80 -4.50 -7.42
C ASP A 1060 44.18 -5.90 -7.22
N THR A 1061 42.88 -6.04 -7.47
CA THR A 1061 42.09 -7.21 -7.12
C THR A 1061 41.57 -7.94 -8.35
N PHE A 1062 41.64 -9.27 -8.31
CA PHE A 1062 41.11 -10.19 -9.32
C PHE A 1062 39.91 -10.96 -8.79
N ILE A 1063 38.82 -10.96 -9.57
CA ILE A 1063 37.59 -11.71 -9.31
C ILE A 1063 37.47 -12.80 -10.39
N LEU A 1064 37.31 -14.06 -9.98
CA LEU A 1064 37.02 -15.19 -10.86
C LEU A 1064 35.55 -15.57 -10.72
N THR A 1065 34.75 -15.49 -11.79
CA THR A 1065 33.34 -15.90 -11.76
C THR A 1065 33.20 -17.37 -12.08
N VAL A 1066 32.50 -18.13 -11.23
CA VAL A 1066 32.26 -19.57 -11.44
C VAL A 1066 30.74 -19.85 -11.46
N PRO A 1067 30.20 -20.53 -12.49
CA PRO A 1067 28.77 -20.76 -12.65
C PRO A 1067 28.27 -21.96 -11.82
N GLY A 1068 28.55 -22.02 -10.51
CA GLY A 1068 28.14 -23.14 -9.67
C GLY A 1068 28.51 -23.01 -8.19
N GLU A 1069 28.16 -24.02 -7.39
CA GLU A 1069 28.47 -24.11 -5.97
C GLU A 1069 29.86 -24.73 -5.76
N ILE A 1070 30.91 -23.94 -6.02
CA ILE A 1070 32.29 -24.39 -5.90
C ILE A 1070 32.78 -24.44 -4.44
N PHE A 1071 33.54 -25.48 -4.12
CA PHE A 1071 34.10 -25.74 -2.78
C PHE A 1071 35.22 -24.75 -2.42
N ILE A 1072 35.39 -24.47 -1.12
CA ILE A 1072 36.33 -23.45 -0.61
C ILE A 1072 37.80 -23.76 -0.91
N GLU A 1073 38.14 -25.03 -1.08
CA GLU A 1073 39.48 -25.49 -1.43
C GLU A 1073 40.03 -24.76 -2.68
N PHE A 1074 39.15 -24.49 -3.64
CA PHE A 1074 39.48 -23.81 -4.90
C PHE A 1074 39.68 -22.29 -4.77
N GLN A 1075 39.05 -21.65 -3.77
CA GLN A 1075 39.35 -20.26 -3.40
C GLN A 1075 40.80 -20.16 -2.90
N PHE A 1076 41.24 -21.10 -2.07
CA PHE A 1076 42.62 -21.15 -1.60
C PHE A 1076 43.62 -21.51 -2.71
N GLU A 1077 43.29 -22.42 -3.63
CA GLU A 1077 44.13 -22.67 -4.81
C GLU A 1077 44.33 -21.40 -5.65
N LEU A 1078 43.26 -20.62 -5.87
CA LEU A 1078 43.32 -19.34 -6.58
C LEU A 1078 44.17 -18.29 -5.83
N GLN A 1079 43.96 -18.14 -4.53
CA GLN A 1079 44.72 -17.19 -3.69
C GLN A 1079 46.22 -17.55 -3.66
N ASN A 1080 46.55 -18.84 -3.55
CA ASN A 1080 47.94 -19.34 -3.58
C ASN A 1080 48.64 -19.13 -4.93
N ALA A 1081 47.88 -19.06 -6.04
CA ALA A 1081 48.43 -18.72 -7.35
C ALA A 1081 48.78 -17.22 -7.50
N PHE A 1082 48.21 -16.34 -6.66
CA PHE A 1082 48.38 -14.89 -6.73
C PHE A 1082 48.72 -14.25 -5.38
N PRO A 1083 49.78 -14.68 -4.66
CA PRO A 1083 50.06 -14.23 -3.28
C PRO A 1083 50.41 -12.74 -3.16
N SER A 1084 50.75 -12.07 -4.26
CA SER A 1084 51.01 -10.62 -4.32
C SER A 1084 49.79 -9.77 -4.67
N TYR A 1085 48.63 -10.39 -4.90
CA TYR A 1085 47.38 -9.72 -5.29
C TYR A 1085 46.22 -10.22 -4.43
N ARG A 1086 45.13 -9.46 -4.41
CA ARG A 1086 43.88 -9.98 -3.86
C ARG A 1086 43.19 -10.81 -4.93
N ALA A 1087 42.89 -12.06 -4.63
CA ALA A 1087 42.14 -12.95 -5.52
C ALA A 1087 40.95 -13.56 -4.77
N MET A 1088 39.80 -13.61 -5.44
CA MET A 1088 38.56 -14.17 -4.90
C MET A 1088 37.69 -14.79 -6.00
N ILE A 1089 36.95 -15.82 -5.64
CA ILE A 1089 35.93 -16.46 -6.47
C ILE A 1089 34.57 -15.86 -6.13
N PHE A 1090 33.86 -15.39 -7.15
CA PHE A 1090 32.42 -15.17 -7.06
C PHE A 1090 31.73 -16.44 -7.56
N GLY A 1091 31.11 -17.19 -6.64
CA GLY A 1091 30.28 -18.34 -6.99
C GLY A 1091 28.98 -17.91 -7.65
N TYR A 1092 28.14 -18.86 -8.07
CA TYR A 1092 26.77 -18.57 -8.52
C TYR A 1092 26.69 -17.51 -9.64
N SER A 1093 27.73 -17.42 -10.46
CA SER A 1093 27.98 -16.28 -11.35
C SER A 1093 28.11 -16.69 -12.81
N ASN A 1094 27.45 -15.94 -13.70
CA ASN A 1094 27.43 -16.13 -15.15
C ASN A 1094 26.84 -17.47 -15.64
N GLY A 1095 26.18 -18.24 -14.77
CA GLY A 1095 25.49 -19.49 -15.08
C GLY A 1095 25.23 -20.31 -13.82
N TYR A 1096 24.70 -21.53 -13.99
CA TYR A 1096 24.54 -22.47 -12.87
C TYR A 1096 24.55 -23.95 -13.29
N CYS A 1097 25.59 -24.69 -12.88
CA CYS A 1097 25.79 -26.12 -13.14
C CYS A 1097 25.78 -27.00 -11.87
N GLY A 1098 25.27 -26.48 -10.74
CA GLY A 1098 25.19 -27.20 -9.46
C GLY A 1098 26.52 -27.23 -8.68
N TYR A 1099 26.69 -28.25 -7.83
CA TYR A 1099 27.89 -28.40 -6.99
C TYR A 1099 29.15 -28.71 -7.78
N ILE A 1100 30.28 -28.11 -7.35
CA ILE A 1100 31.62 -28.42 -7.86
C ILE A 1100 32.52 -28.82 -6.66
N PRO A 1101 32.45 -30.10 -6.22
CA PRO A 1101 33.31 -30.64 -5.16
C PRO A 1101 34.77 -30.82 -5.59
N ASP A 1102 35.66 -30.98 -4.62
CA ASP A 1102 37.02 -31.45 -4.88
C ASP A 1102 37.09 -32.97 -5.13
N ALA A 1103 38.24 -33.44 -5.61
CA ALA A 1103 38.44 -34.83 -6.00
C ALA A 1103 38.29 -35.84 -4.83
N ALA A 1104 38.74 -35.48 -3.61
CA ALA A 1104 38.68 -36.38 -2.46
C ALA A 1104 37.26 -36.47 -1.89
N SER A 1105 36.46 -35.40 -1.99
CA SER A 1105 35.06 -35.42 -1.58
C SER A 1105 34.23 -36.50 -2.28
N PHE A 1106 34.58 -36.91 -3.51
CA PHE A 1106 33.89 -37.99 -4.25
C PHE A 1106 34.06 -39.41 -3.67
N GLU A 1107 34.86 -39.59 -2.61
CA GLU A 1107 34.89 -40.83 -1.83
C GLU A 1107 33.64 -40.99 -0.94
N PHE A 1108 32.92 -39.89 -0.67
CA PHE A 1108 31.76 -39.85 0.21
C PHE A 1108 30.47 -39.53 -0.56
N ASP A 1109 29.41 -40.31 -0.35
CA ASP A 1109 28.09 -40.05 -0.92
C ASP A 1109 27.31 -39.06 -0.02
N THR A 1110 27.45 -37.76 -0.31
CA THR A 1110 26.83 -36.65 0.44
C THR A 1110 25.89 -35.83 -0.45
N TYR A 1111 25.14 -34.89 0.16
CA TYR A 1111 24.24 -34.00 -0.59
C TYR A 1111 24.97 -33.14 -1.64
N GLU A 1112 26.24 -32.78 -1.44
CA GLU A 1112 27.04 -32.04 -2.42
C GLU A 1112 27.54 -32.93 -3.58
N THR A 1113 27.87 -34.20 -3.30
CA THR A 1113 28.60 -35.08 -4.24
C THR A 1113 27.69 -36.03 -5.02
N ILE A 1114 26.44 -36.23 -4.59
CA ILE A 1114 25.42 -37.05 -5.26
C ILE A 1114 24.76 -36.34 -6.47
N PRO A 1115 24.33 -35.07 -6.41
CA PRO A 1115 23.58 -34.42 -7.49
C PRO A 1115 24.45 -33.65 -8.50
N THR A 1116 25.78 -33.62 -8.32
CA THR A 1116 26.67 -32.89 -9.23
C THR A 1116 26.82 -33.57 -10.59
N LEU A 1117 26.83 -32.76 -11.65
CA LEU A 1117 27.12 -33.19 -13.02
C LEU A 1117 28.54 -33.77 -13.14
N PHE A 1118 29.50 -33.24 -12.36
CA PHE A 1118 30.92 -33.56 -12.45
C PHE A 1118 31.35 -34.79 -11.63
N HIS A 1119 30.38 -35.61 -11.20
CA HIS A 1119 30.63 -36.82 -10.42
C HIS A 1119 31.63 -37.75 -11.13
N LYS A 1120 32.73 -38.15 -10.47
CA LYS A 1120 33.67 -39.22 -10.92
C LYS A 1120 34.07 -39.18 -12.41
N ALA A 1121 34.29 -37.99 -12.96
CA ALA A 1121 34.95 -37.82 -14.26
C ALA A 1121 36.49 -37.81 -14.11
N GLY A 1122 37.20 -38.20 -15.16
CA GLY A 1122 38.67 -38.24 -15.14
C GLY A 1122 39.29 -36.85 -15.16
N LYS A 1123 39.76 -36.41 -13.98
CA LYS A 1123 40.33 -35.08 -13.60
C LYS A 1123 39.34 -34.19 -12.84
N ASN A 1124 39.89 -33.47 -11.87
CA ASN A 1124 39.16 -32.63 -10.92
C ASN A 1124 38.59 -31.37 -11.62
N ALA A 1125 37.27 -31.33 -11.86
CA ALA A 1125 36.59 -30.26 -12.57
C ALA A 1125 36.86 -28.87 -11.96
N GLY A 1126 36.82 -28.72 -10.63
CA GLY A 1126 37.13 -27.48 -9.96
C GLY A 1126 38.58 -27.03 -10.17
N ALA A 1127 39.54 -27.96 -10.18
CA ALA A 1127 40.94 -27.65 -10.46
C ALA A 1127 41.16 -27.25 -11.94
N GLU A 1128 40.42 -27.82 -12.89
CA GLU A 1128 40.46 -27.38 -14.29
C GLU A 1128 39.87 -25.98 -14.48
N ILE A 1129 38.80 -25.65 -13.75
CA ILE A 1129 38.21 -24.30 -13.66
C ILE A 1129 39.23 -23.30 -13.12
N VAL A 1130 39.82 -23.56 -11.94
CA VAL A 1130 40.81 -22.67 -11.32
C VAL A 1130 42.02 -22.50 -12.22
N LYS A 1131 42.56 -23.58 -12.82
CA LYS A 1131 43.70 -23.52 -13.75
C LYS A 1131 43.43 -22.62 -14.96
N LYS A 1132 42.22 -22.67 -15.53
CA LYS A 1132 41.79 -21.78 -16.62
C LYS A 1132 41.59 -20.35 -16.13
N GLY A 1133 41.01 -20.16 -14.95
CA GLY A 1133 40.91 -18.86 -14.28
C GLY A 1133 42.25 -18.19 -14.02
N VAL A 1134 43.24 -18.92 -13.50
CA VAL A 1134 44.63 -18.48 -13.33
C VAL A 1134 45.24 -18.07 -14.67
N THR A 1135 44.95 -18.79 -15.76
CA THR A 1135 45.41 -18.43 -17.11
C THR A 1135 44.81 -17.10 -17.58
N LEU A 1136 43.51 -16.87 -17.35
CA LEU A 1136 42.86 -15.59 -17.65
C LEU A 1136 43.44 -14.45 -16.79
N ILE A 1137 43.58 -14.65 -15.48
CA ILE A 1137 44.11 -13.63 -14.57
C ILE A 1137 45.56 -13.28 -14.92
N HIS A 1138 46.40 -14.24 -15.31
CA HIS A 1138 47.74 -13.93 -15.83
C HIS A 1138 47.69 -13.01 -17.06
N LYS A 1139 46.78 -13.26 -18.01
CA LYS A 1139 46.55 -12.37 -19.17
C LYS A 1139 46.07 -10.97 -18.75
N LEU A 1140 45.22 -10.84 -17.72
CA LEU A 1140 44.81 -9.54 -17.16
C LEU A 1140 45.92 -8.84 -16.36
N SER A 1141 46.85 -9.59 -15.78
CA SER A 1141 47.96 -9.06 -14.98
C SER A 1141 49.06 -8.41 -15.84
N GLN A 1142 49.19 -8.81 -17.11
CA GLN A 1142 50.10 -8.21 -18.08
C GLN A 1142 49.65 -6.76 -18.38
N LYS A 1143 50.62 -5.84 -18.48
CA LYS A 1143 50.38 -4.39 -18.54
C LYS A 1143 49.71 -3.95 -19.83
#